data_AF-A0A395H7H3-F1
#
_entry.id   AF-A0A395H7H3-F1
#
_cell.length_a   1.000
_cell.length_b   1.000
_cell.length_c   1.000
_cell.angle_alpha   90.00
_cell.angle_beta   90.00
_cell.angle_gamma   90.00
#
_symmetry.space_group_name_H-M   'P 1'
#
loop_
_entity.id
_entity.type
_entity.pdbx_description
1 polymer ?
#
loop_
_entity_poly.entity_id
_entity_poly.type
_entity_poly.pdbx_seq_one_letter_code
_entity_poly.pdbx_strand_id
1 'polypeptide(L)'
;MLVGIILVFLVTLGLPSVAATCNVNSQSITRVIGYYDSSAVSRPCAAMMPYFFPQGIYSHIYFASGSIHPDTFEVIPSAERDKKLYTYLSALYMRDLGQELWLSIGGWAFSSHGAPTATTFSDLAAADINQQNVFFRSLSRFMHTYHFVGVDIDWQYPVAAGRAEDYVNYPKFLANLKAVLDEYKFGLSITLPTSDHYLQHFDLAAIEPSVDWFNFMTYDLHGTGQIGDEWTGAINAHTNLTEIRNSLNLLWHRNIPPFKVNMGISFHGRSYTLSDPSCTEPGCPFLSGGDAGECSMSAGTLFNSEINRRIHQDNLIPTLDSTAAIKTLTFPTDQWLSYDDEDTFKLKADFAKSQCLGGVFVRSVDEDDRNHTFSKGLMAALGNELNLDLKTGLTKVAFNEKSTTAGSRSQSSQNQYCRFANCGAACPNGFTEVVRADEPEQIMQDSMGGSAASEQTRTLCCPTSGKVPTCQWRGALETGGCTGGCNSDEAEVGTSIAGCTSGYQSACCSITKSTEPWAQCKWSQTCQSDDTCPSGYNHFVVGSRRGSGGRQSCNGEEHYNYCCSGSSVPDIFSKCEWTTRSNGDDCSGSCPADSVRVAGQSVFLSGTESGCSFGSEVYCCSGGKVPNTHTPVSAVHKEQTAEEFRGYLQQFLANPVIPEGWADRVVERL
;
A
#
# COMPACT_ATOMS: atom_id res chain seq x y z
N MET A 1 -56.17 16.47 2.72
CA MET A 1 -56.00 15.37 1.75
C MET A 1 -55.56 15.98 0.44
N LEU A 2 -54.53 15.43 -0.20
CA LEU A 2 -53.73 16.03 -1.31
C LEU A 2 -52.67 17.06 -0.88
N VAL A 3 -51.57 16.59 -0.28
CA VAL A 3 -50.18 16.93 -0.66
C VAL A 3 -49.30 15.82 -0.08
N GLY A 4 -48.94 14.84 -0.90
CA GLY A 4 -48.15 13.69 -0.46
C GLY A 4 -48.53 12.47 -1.28
N ILE A 5 -47.93 12.36 -2.47
CA ILE A 5 -47.67 11.18 -3.32
C ILE A 5 -47.14 11.75 -4.65
N ILE A 6 -45.97 12.39 -4.66
CA ILE A 6 -45.14 12.59 -5.88
C ILE A 6 -43.68 12.73 -5.41
N LEU A 7 -43.09 11.67 -4.83
CA LEU A 7 -41.62 11.58 -4.72
C LEU A 7 -41.10 10.14 -4.44
N VAL A 8 -41.82 9.10 -4.89
CA VAL A 8 -41.37 7.69 -4.75
C VAL A 8 -41.61 6.85 -6.02
N PHE A 9 -41.68 7.47 -7.20
CA PHE A 9 -41.76 6.71 -8.46
C PHE A 9 -40.89 7.36 -9.55
N LEU A 10 -39.58 7.17 -9.44
CA LEU A 10 -38.62 7.31 -10.53
C LEU A 10 -37.47 6.30 -10.36
N VAL A 11 -37.82 5.07 -9.97
CA VAL A 11 -36.98 3.88 -10.13
C VAL A 11 -37.83 2.91 -10.94
N THR A 12 -37.69 2.97 -12.27
CA THR A 12 -37.97 1.89 -13.26
C THR A 12 -38.14 2.49 -14.66
N LEU A 13 -37.12 3.20 -15.16
CA LEU A 13 -36.86 3.28 -16.59
C LEU A 13 -35.33 3.27 -16.72
N GLY A 14 -34.78 2.14 -17.19
CA GLY A 14 -33.36 1.97 -17.46
C GLY A 14 -32.92 2.92 -18.56
N LEU A 15 -32.64 4.16 -18.19
CA LEU A 15 -31.85 5.07 -19.01
C LEU A 15 -30.39 4.60 -18.93
N PRO A 16 -29.66 4.55 -20.05
CA PRO A 16 -28.23 4.25 -20.02
C PRO A 16 -27.55 5.23 -19.05
N SER A 17 -26.71 4.70 -18.16
CA SER A 17 -25.95 5.54 -17.23
C SER A 17 -25.13 6.53 -18.06
N VAL A 18 -25.48 7.81 -17.96
CA VAL A 18 -24.68 8.86 -18.57
C VAL A 18 -23.35 8.84 -17.83
N ALA A 19 -22.24 8.68 -18.58
CA ALA A 19 -20.90 8.70 -18.03
C ALA A 19 -20.73 9.88 -17.07
N ALA A 20 -20.22 9.63 -15.86
CA ALA A 20 -19.96 10.70 -14.91
C ALA A 20 -18.98 11.70 -15.54
N THR A 21 -19.31 12.99 -15.47
CA THR A 21 -18.45 14.06 -15.97
C THR A 21 -17.88 14.84 -14.79
N CYS A 22 -16.57 15.01 -14.77
CA CYS A 22 -15.84 15.75 -13.74
C CYS A 22 -15.26 17.03 -14.32
N ASN A 23 -15.15 18.06 -13.47
CA ASN A 23 -14.47 19.29 -13.84
C ASN A 23 -12.95 19.04 -13.88
N VAL A 24 -12.36 19.19 -15.06
CA VAL A 24 -10.94 18.94 -15.34
C VAL A 24 -10.03 19.75 -14.41
N ASN A 25 -10.41 20.97 -14.03
CA ASN A 25 -9.57 21.85 -13.21
C ASN A 25 -9.59 21.48 -11.72
N SER A 26 -10.61 20.76 -11.25
CA SER A 26 -10.71 20.34 -9.84
C SER A 26 -10.37 18.86 -9.63
N GLN A 27 -10.40 18.05 -10.70
CA GLN A 27 -10.08 16.63 -10.62
C GLN A 27 -8.57 16.41 -10.59
N SER A 28 -8.07 15.90 -9.47
CA SER A 28 -6.69 15.43 -9.33
C SER A 28 -6.59 13.95 -9.69
N ILE A 29 -5.64 13.59 -10.55
CA ILE A 29 -5.26 12.20 -10.79
C ILE A 29 -3.88 11.97 -10.17
N THR A 30 -3.87 11.35 -9.00
CA THR A 30 -2.64 11.06 -8.25
C THR A 30 -2.19 9.60 -8.37
N ARG A 31 -3.09 8.69 -8.75
CA ARG A 31 -2.74 7.31 -9.10
C ARG A 31 -2.14 7.26 -10.50
N VAL A 32 -0.82 7.38 -10.56
CA VAL A 32 0.00 7.18 -11.76
C VAL A 32 0.80 5.90 -11.58
N ILE A 33 0.51 4.88 -12.38
CA ILE A 33 1.14 3.55 -12.29
C ILE A 33 2.18 3.43 -13.41
N GLY A 34 3.40 3.00 -13.11
CA GLY A 34 4.45 2.78 -14.09
C GLY A 34 4.78 1.29 -14.20
N TYR A 35 4.49 0.66 -15.33
CA TYR A 35 4.96 -0.71 -15.59
C TYR A 35 6.45 -0.67 -15.91
N TYR A 36 7.23 -1.48 -15.21
CA TYR A 36 8.64 -1.75 -15.44
C TYR A 36 8.78 -3.14 -16.05
N ASP A 37 9.20 -3.21 -17.32
CA ASP A 37 9.40 -4.47 -18.01
C ASP A 37 10.72 -5.14 -17.59
N SER A 38 10.67 -6.38 -17.10
CA SER A 38 11.84 -7.13 -16.63
C SER A 38 12.85 -7.40 -17.74
N SER A 39 12.41 -7.40 -19.01
CA SER A 39 13.29 -7.54 -20.16
C SER A 39 14.15 -6.30 -20.42
N ALA A 40 13.79 -5.13 -19.86
CA ALA A 40 14.48 -3.86 -20.09
C ALA A 40 15.96 -3.92 -19.75
N VAL A 41 16.37 -4.66 -18.71
CA VAL A 41 17.77 -4.79 -18.29
C VAL A 41 18.66 -5.53 -19.30
N SER A 42 18.06 -6.30 -20.21
CA SER A 42 18.77 -7.09 -21.23
C SER A 42 18.78 -6.45 -22.62
N ARG A 43 18.15 -5.28 -22.79
CA ARG A 43 18.09 -4.65 -24.10
C ARG A 43 19.48 -4.24 -24.59
N PRO A 44 19.78 -4.38 -25.88
CA PRO A 44 21.10 -4.05 -26.43
C PRO A 44 21.39 -2.54 -26.36
N CYS A 45 20.35 -1.71 -26.35
CA CYS A 45 20.45 -0.28 -26.09
C CYS A 45 19.27 0.19 -25.24
N ALA A 46 19.41 1.39 -24.68
CA ALA A 46 18.45 1.97 -23.73
C ALA A 46 18.04 1.00 -22.59
N ALA A 47 18.93 0.07 -22.20
CA ALA A 47 18.65 -0.85 -21.11
C ALA A 47 18.40 -0.06 -19.83
N MET A 48 17.28 -0.34 -19.16
CA MET A 48 16.91 0.33 -17.91
C MET A 48 17.11 -0.62 -16.74
N MET A 49 18.05 -0.28 -15.86
CA MET A 49 18.18 -0.92 -14.55
C MET A 49 17.20 -0.28 -13.56
N PRO A 50 16.75 -1.01 -12.52
CA PRO A 50 15.79 -0.49 -11.54
C PRO A 50 16.14 0.87 -10.94
N TYR A 51 17.42 1.14 -10.68
CA TYR A 51 17.88 2.42 -10.12
C TYR A 51 17.78 3.61 -11.09
N PHE A 52 17.53 3.38 -12.38
CA PHE A 52 17.17 4.42 -13.35
C PHE A 52 15.66 4.65 -13.45
N PHE A 53 14.84 3.93 -12.69
CA PHE A 53 13.40 4.20 -12.67
C PHE A 53 13.14 5.65 -12.17
N PRO A 54 12.28 6.43 -12.86
CA PRO A 54 11.97 7.81 -12.51
C PRO A 54 11.21 7.94 -11.19
N GLN A 55 11.95 8.09 -10.10
CA GLN A 55 11.38 8.28 -8.76
C GLN A 55 10.70 9.66 -8.60
N GLY A 56 9.69 9.74 -7.74
CA GLY A 56 8.92 10.96 -7.49
C GLY A 56 7.85 11.28 -8.52
N ILE A 57 7.75 10.50 -9.60
CA ILE A 57 6.77 10.71 -10.68
C ILE A 57 5.60 9.72 -10.56
N TYR A 58 5.91 8.46 -10.28
CA TYR A 58 4.93 7.40 -10.20
C TYR A 58 4.46 7.20 -8.75
N SER A 59 3.19 6.87 -8.59
CA SER A 59 2.62 6.46 -7.30
C SER A 59 2.73 4.96 -7.06
N HIS A 60 2.70 4.17 -8.15
CA HIS A 60 2.89 2.72 -8.10
C HIS A 60 3.89 2.29 -9.19
N ILE A 61 4.81 1.37 -8.86
CA ILE A 61 5.66 0.65 -9.80
C ILE A 61 5.09 -0.74 -9.95
N TYR A 62 4.75 -1.14 -11.16
CA TYR A 62 4.31 -2.50 -11.46
C TYR A 62 5.49 -3.23 -12.09
N PHE A 63 6.06 -4.21 -11.39
CA PHE A 63 7.05 -5.10 -12.00
C PHE A 63 6.35 -6.06 -12.97
N ALA A 64 6.67 -5.96 -14.25
CA ALA A 64 6.11 -6.78 -15.31
C ALA A 64 7.20 -7.68 -15.92
N SER A 65 7.20 -8.99 -15.72
CA SER A 65 6.18 -9.74 -14.98
C SER A 65 6.77 -10.85 -14.10
N GLY A 66 6.01 -11.22 -13.08
CA GLY A 66 6.09 -12.55 -12.47
C GLY A 66 5.37 -13.60 -13.31
N SER A 67 5.55 -14.87 -12.97
CA SER A 67 4.95 -16.00 -13.68
C SER A 67 4.36 -17.02 -12.69
N ILE A 68 3.68 -18.02 -13.24
CA ILE A 68 3.05 -19.11 -12.50
C ILE A 68 3.57 -20.42 -13.10
N HIS A 69 4.03 -21.33 -12.24
CA HIS A 69 4.41 -22.66 -12.70
C HIS A 69 3.15 -23.40 -13.19
N PRO A 70 3.10 -23.87 -14.45
CA PRO A 70 1.86 -24.37 -15.07
C PRO A 70 1.28 -25.59 -14.35
N ASP A 71 2.13 -26.46 -13.78
CA ASP A 71 1.67 -27.70 -13.12
C ASP A 71 1.36 -27.54 -11.62
N THR A 72 2.07 -26.67 -10.91
CA THR A 72 1.97 -26.56 -9.44
C THR A 72 1.19 -25.34 -8.98
N PHE A 73 0.97 -24.37 -9.88
CA PHE A 73 0.41 -23.05 -9.60
C PHE A 73 1.20 -22.21 -8.60
N GLU A 74 2.45 -22.55 -8.31
CA GLU A 74 3.31 -21.69 -7.51
C GLU A 74 3.72 -20.44 -8.29
N VAL A 75 3.75 -19.29 -7.61
CA VAL A 75 4.29 -18.06 -8.18
C VAL A 75 5.81 -18.19 -8.28
N ILE A 76 6.33 -17.95 -9.48
CA ILE A 76 7.75 -18.04 -9.81
C ILE A 76 8.21 -16.77 -10.52
N PRO A 77 9.49 -16.39 -10.41
CA PRO A 77 10.02 -15.32 -11.24
C PRO A 77 10.04 -15.76 -12.71
N SER A 78 9.80 -14.82 -13.62
CA SER A 78 9.89 -15.09 -15.07
C SER A 78 11.31 -15.46 -15.50
N ALA A 79 12.32 -14.87 -14.87
CA ALA A 79 13.71 -15.29 -14.97
C ALA A 79 14.41 -15.24 -13.61
N GLU A 80 15.37 -16.15 -13.35
CA GLU A 80 16.10 -16.20 -12.08
C GLU A 80 16.79 -14.88 -11.70
N ARG A 81 17.24 -14.11 -12.70
CA ARG A 81 17.83 -12.78 -12.51
C ARG A 81 16.83 -11.76 -11.91
N ASP A 82 15.53 -11.95 -12.14
CA ASP A 82 14.49 -11.00 -11.75
C ASP A 82 14.37 -10.89 -10.23
N LYS A 83 14.76 -11.96 -9.50
CA LYS A 83 14.88 -11.96 -8.03
C LYS A 83 15.69 -10.76 -7.51
N LYS A 84 16.79 -10.42 -8.19
CA LYS A 84 17.63 -9.26 -7.83
C LYS A 84 16.96 -7.94 -8.21
N LEU A 85 16.24 -7.91 -9.33
CA LEU A 85 15.55 -6.72 -9.80
C LEU A 85 14.42 -6.30 -8.85
N TYR A 86 13.70 -7.27 -8.26
CA TYR A 86 12.71 -7.00 -7.23
C TYR A 86 13.32 -6.26 -6.04
N THR A 87 14.45 -6.74 -5.52
CA THR A 87 15.16 -6.11 -4.40
C THR A 87 15.67 -4.71 -4.75
N TYR A 88 16.10 -4.48 -5.99
CA TYR A 88 16.55 -3.15 -6.40
C TYR A 88 15.39 -2.16 -6.56
N LEU A 89 14.22 -2.60 -7.02
CA LEU A 89 13.03 -1.75 -7.06
C LEU A 89 12.49 -1.48 -5.65
N SER A 90 12.46 -2.48 -4.77
CA SER A 90 11.96 -2.27 -3.40
C SER A 90 12.85 -1.28 -2.63
N ALA A 91 14.15 -1.27 -2.90
CA ALA A 91 15.08 -0.29 -2.35
C ALA A 91 14.77 1.17 -2.77
N LEU A 92 14.04 1.39 -3.88
CA LEU A 92 13.65 2.74 -4.30
C LEU A 92 12.71 3.42 -3.29
N TYR A 93 11.97 2.64 -2.50
CA TYR A 93 11.12 3.13 -1.42
C TYR A 93 11.89 4.02 -0.43
N MET A 94 13.19 3.76 -0.21
CA MET A 94 14.02 4.58 0.69
C MET A 94 14.13 6.05 0.26
N ARG A 95 13.90 6.34 -1.02
CA ARG A 95 13.93 7.69 -1.58
C ARG A 95 12.52 8.24 -1.76
N ASP A 96 11.60 7.40 -2.21
CA ASP A 96 10.19 7.75 -2.40
C ASP A 96 9.28 6.94 -1.45
N LEU A 97 9.01 7.49 -0.27
CA LEU A 97 8.23 6.81 0.77
C LEU A 97 6.73 6.69 0.44
N GLY A 98 6.26 7.36 -0.61
CA GLY A 98 4.88 7.25 -1.11
C GLY A 98 4.74 6.29 -2.30
N GLN A 99 5.86 5.79 -2.82
CA GLN A 99 5.88 4.89 -3.97
C GLN A 99 5.55 3.46 -3.53
N GLU A 100 4.49 2.90 -4.10
CA GLU A 100 4.13 1.50 -3.90
C GLU A 100 4.79 0.60 -4.95
N LEU A 101 5.19 -0.61 -4.55
CA LEU A 101 5.71 -1.63 -5.46
C LEU A 101 4.71 -2.78 -5.58
N TRP A 102 4.32 -3.10 -6.80
CA TRP A 102 3.31 -4.10 -7.14
C TRP A 102 3.88 -5.12 -8.12
N LEU A 103 3.40 -6.36 -8.04
CA LEU A 103 3.78 -7.44 -8.95
C LEU A 103 2.70 -7.63 -10.01
N SER A 104 3.03 -7.49 -11.30
CA SER A 104 2.12 -7.91 -12.38
C SER A 104 2.48 -9.32 -12.81
N ILE A 105 1.48 -10.22 -12.87
CA ILE A 105 1.63 -11.61 -13.27
C ILE A 105 0.85 -11.84 -14.56
N GLY A 106 1.51 -12.42 -15.56
CA GLY A 106 0.91 -12.70 -16.86
C GLY A 106 1.56 -11.91 -18.00
N GLY A 107 0.72 -11.25 -18.79
CA GLY A 107 1.08 -10.53 -20.01
C GLY A 107 0.96 -11.37 -21.27
N TRP A 108 1.08 -10.70 -22.41
CA TRP A 108 0.88 -11.30 -23.73
C TRP A 108 1.69 -12.59 -23.95
N ALA A 109 3.00 -12.59 -23.64
CA ALA A 109 3.85 -13.77 -23.85
C ALA A 109 3.46 -14.95 -22.95
N PHE A 110 2.96 -14.69 -21.74
CA PHE A 110 2.49 -15.72 -20.81
C PHE A 110 1.19 -16.36 -21.31
N SER A 111 0.27 -15.55 -21.86
CA SER A 111 -1.05 -16.00 -22.32
C SER A 111 -1.10 -16.40 -23.80
N SER A 112 0.00 -16.21 -24.55
CA SER A 112 0.07 -16.50 -25.99
C SER A 112 -0.15 -17.97 -26.29
N HIS A 113 -0.90 -18.26 -27.36
CA HIS A 113 -1.10 -19.61 -27.86
C HIS A 113 0.25 -20.31 -28.13
N GLY A 114 0.40 -21.52 -27.60
CA GLY A 114 1.64 -22.30 -27.72
C GLY A 114 2.69 -22.00 -26.65
N ALA A 115 2.50 -20.99 -25.79
CA ALA A 115 3.29 -20.84 -24.58
C ALA A 115 2.99 -22.00 -23.60
N PRO A 116 3.98 -22.52 -22.86
CA PRO A 116 3.75 -23.52 -21.82
C PRO A 116 2.75 -23.08 -20.75
N THR A 117 2.55 -21.77 -20.61
CA THR A 117 1.67 -21.13 -19.63
C THR A 117 0.32 -20.69 -20.19
N ALA A 118 0.04 -20.97 -21.48
CA ALA A 118 -1.12 -20.41 -22.19
C ALA A 118 -2.47 -20.68 -21.48
N THR A 119 -2.64 -21.87 -20.91
CA THR A 119 -3.85 -22.28 -20.19
C THR A 119 -3.77 -22.04 -18.68
N THR A 120 -2.61 -21.64 -18.13
CA THR A 120 -2.36 -21.68 -16.69
C THR A 120 -3.35 -20.85 -15.87
N PHE A 121 -3.75 -19.66 -16.34
CA PHE A 121 -4.79 -18.90 -15.65
C PHE A 121 -6.16 -19.57 -15.72
N SER A 122 -6.53 -20.16 -16.86
CA SER A 122 -7.80 -20.90 -17.02
C SER A 122 -7.83 -22.14 -16.12
N ASP A 123 -6.72 -22.89 -16.08
CA ASP A 123 -6.56 -24.06 -15.23
C ASP A 123 -6.64 -23.67 -13.74
N LEU A 124 -5.93 -22.61 -13.33
CA LEU A 124 -5.92 -22.11 -11.95
C LEU A 124 -7.30 -21.58 -11.52
N ALA A 125 -7.98 -20.81 -12.38
CA ALA A 125 -9.30 -20.29 -12.07
C ALA A 125 -10.36 -21.41 -11.93
N ALA A 126 -10.22 -22.48 -12.72
CA ALA A 126 -11.09 -23.65 -12.66
C ALA A 126 -10.72 -24.67 -11.58
N ALA A 127 -9.52 -24.57 -11.00
CA ALA A 127 -9.00 -25.49 -10.00
C ALA A 127 -9.83 -25.46 -8.71
N ASP A 128 -9.78 -26.56 -7.95
CA ASP A 128 -10.39 -26.60 -6.62
C ASP A 128 -9.68 -25.65 -5.64
N ILE A 129 -10.34 -25.37 -4.50
CA ILE A 129 -9.80 -24.41 -3.52
C ILE A 129 -8.45 -24.85 -2.93
N ASN A 130 -8.14 -26.15 -2.87
CA ASN A 130 -6.86 -26.61 -2.34
C ASN A 130 -5.71 -26.29 -3.31
N GLN A 131 -5.95 -26.46 -4.61
CA GLN A 131 -5.00 -26.06 -5.65
C GLN A 131 -4.87 -24.54 -5.76
N GLN A 132 -5.98 -23.79 -5.71
CA GLN A 132 -5.93 -22.32 -5.65
C GLN A 132 -5.14 -21.82 -4.42
N ASN A 133 -5.28 -22.50 -3.27
CA ASN A 133 -4.52 -22.18 -2.07
C ASN A 133 -3.00 -22.34 -2.23
N VAL A 134 -2.52 -23.19 -3.15
CA VAL A 134 -1.08 -23.28 -3.46
C VAL A 134 -0.62 -21.96 -4.07
N PHE A 135 -1.36 -21.45 -5.06
CA PHE A 135 -1.10 -20.14 -5.65
C PHE A 135 -1.20 -19.03 -4.59
N PHE A 136 -2.27 -18.97 -3.79
CA PHE A 136 -2.46 -17.89 -2.81
C PHE A 136 -1.35 -17.82 -1.76
N ARG A 137 -0.92 -18.98 -1.23
CA ARG A 137 0.18 -19.05 -0.25
C ARG A 137 1.51 -18.68 -0.89
N SER A 138 1.78 -19.20 -2.10
CA SER A 138 3.02 -18.92 -2.82
C SER A 138 3.12 -17.44 -3.18
N LEU A 139 2.05 -16.85 -3.70
CA LEU A 139 1.93 -15.42 -3.99
C LEU A 139 2.17 -14.57 -2.74
N SER A 140 1.46 -14.85 -1.64
CA SER A 140 1.61 -14.08 -0.39
C SER A 140 3.05 -14.13 0.12
N ARG A 141 3.70 -15.32 0.09
CA ARG A 141 5.12 -15.47 0.43
C ARG A 141 6.03 -14.66 -0.49
N PHE A 142 5.78 -14.73 -1.80
CA PHE A 142 6.54 -14.00 -2.81
C PHE A 142 6.45 -12.48 -2.57
N MET A 143 5.24 -11.98 -2.35
CA MET A 143 4.98 -10.56 -2.07
C MET A 143 5.68 -10.09 -0.81
N HIS A 144 5.58 -10.85 0.30
CA HIS A 144 6.32 -10.53 1.53
C HIS A 144 7.84 -10.55 1.35
N THR A 145 8.36 -11.56 0.63
CA THR A 145 9.82 -11.72 0.41
C THR A 145 10.42 -10.53 -0.34
N TYR A 146 9.69 -9.97 -1.29
CA TYR A 146 10.17 -8.90 -2.16
C TYR A 146 9.52 -7.53 -1.91
N HIS A 147 8.77 -7.40 -0.81
CA HIS A 147 8.10 -6.17 -0.38
C HIS A 147 7.09 -5.60 -1.40
N PHE A 148 6.38 -6.48 -2.11
CA PHE A 148 5.23 -6.08 -2.91
C PHE A 148 4.03 -5.81 -1.99
N VAL A 149 3.30 -4.73 -2.26
CA VAL A 149 2.10 -4.34 -1.51
C VAL A 149 0.80 -4.59 -2.28
N GLY A 150 0.91 -5.04 -3.53
CA GLY A 150 -0.24 -5.47 -4.32
C GLY A 150 0.17 -6.32 -5.52
N VAL A 151 -0.83 -6.94 -6.14
CA VAL A 151 -0.68 -7.79 -7.32
C VAL A 151 -1.64 -7.35 -8.42
N ASP A 152 -1.18 -7.45 -9.66
CA ASP A 152 -1.96 -7.24 -10.88
C ASP A 152 -2.06 -8.53 -11.67
N ILE A 153 -3.28 -8.96 -11.98
CA ILE A 153 -3.51 -10.12 -12.83
C ILE A 153 -3.70 -9.63 -14.28
N ASP A 154 -2.68 -9.87 -15.10
CA ASP A 154 -2.66 -9.52 -16.52
C ASP A 154 -2.90 -10.76 -17.39
N TRP A 155 -4.11 -11.33 -17.31
CA TRP A 155 -4.52 -12.47 -18.11
C TRP A 155 -5.04 -12.01 -19.48
N GLN A 156 -4.33 -12.38 -20.56
CA GLN A 156 -4.64 -11.96 -21.93
C GLN A 156 -4.99 -13.12 -22.88
N TYR A 157 -6.22 -13.64 -22.91
CA TYR A 157 -7.42 -13.24 -22.16
C TYR A 157 -8.20 -14.49 -21.74
N PRO A 158 -9.12 -14.39 -20.76
CA PRO A 158 -10.13 -15.42 -20.50
C PRO A 158 -10.76 -15.93 -21.80
N VAL A 159 -11.01 -17.25 -21.88
CA VAL A 159 -11.54 -17.95 -23.06
C VAL A 159 -10.59 -18.04 -24.27
N ALA A 160 -9.71 -17.05 -24.51
CA ALA A 160 -8.89 -16.99 -25.74
C ALA A 160 -8.00 -18.24 -25.92
N ALA A 161 -7.14 -18.53 -24.95
CA ALA A 161 -6.39 -19.78 -24.85
C ALA A 161 -6.97 -20.72 -23.77
N GLY A 162 -8.12 -20.35 -23.20
CA GLY A 162 -8.76 -21.01 -22.06
C GLY A 162 -10.05 -21.73 -22.44
N ARG A 163 -11.08 -21.62 -21.58
CA ARG A 163 -12.36 -22.30 -21.73
C ARG A 163 -13.52 -21.36 -21.48
N ALA A 164 -14.71 -21.68 -22.01
CA ALA A 164 -15.89 -20.83 -21.86
C ALA A 164 -16.27 -20.57 -20.39
N GLU A 165 -15.98 -21.52 -19.50
CA GLU A 165 -16.23 -21.43 -18.07
C GLU A 165 -15.38 -20.36 -17.37
N ASP A 166 -14.34 -19.82 -18.02
CA ASP A 166 -13.51 -18.73 -17.48
C ASP A 166 -14.36 -17.51 -17.10
N TYR A 167 -15.45 -17.23 -17.84
CA TYR A 167 -16.40 -16.16 -17.52
C TYR A 167 -16.94 -16.26 -16.09
N VAL A 168 -17.21 -17.48 -15.62
CA VAL A 168 -17.76 -17.76 -14.28
C VAL A 168 -16.68 -18.06 -13.26
N ASN A 169 -15.58 -18.69 -13.70
CA ASN A 169 -14.50 -19.13 -12.81
C ASN A 169 -13.59 -17.97 -12.39
N TYR A 170 -13.30 -17.06 -13.30
CA TYR A 170 -12.38 -15.96 -13.01
C TYR A 170 -12.86 -15.03 -11.89
N PRO A 171 -14.14 -14.58 -11.85
CA PRO A 171 -14.64 -13.80 -10.73
C PRO A 171 -14.57 -14.54 -9.39
N LYS A 172 -14.85 -15.84 -9.37
CA LYS A 172 -14.76 -16.68 -8.15
C LYS A 172 -13.32 -16.78 -7.66
N PHE A 173 -12.39 -17.03 -8.58
CA PHE A 173 -10.96 -17.04 -8.27
C PHE A 173 -10.49 -15.70 -7.70
N LEU A 174 -10.87 -14.57 -8.31
CA LEU A 174 -10.51 -13.24 -7.83
C LEU A 174 -11.13 -12.94 -6.45
N ALA A 175 -12.35 -13.37 -6.19
CA ALA A 175 -12.98 -13.21 -4.88
C ALA A 175 -12.24 -14.00 -3.79
N ASN A 176 -11.85 -15.25 -4.08
CA ASN A 176 -11.05 -16.06 -3.17
C ASN A 176 -9.66 -15.46 -2.94
N LEU A 177 -9.01 -14.98 -4.01
CA LEU A 177 -7.71 -14.31 -3.94
C LEU A 177 -7.81 -13.05 -3.08
N LYS A 178 -8.82 -12.19 -3.32
CA LYS A 178 -9.03 -10.96 -2.56
C LYS A 178 -9.22 -11.23 -1.07
N ALA A 179 -9.99 -12.25 -0.71
CA ALA A 179 -10.17 -12.63 0.68
C ALA A 179 -8.84 -12.94 1.40
N VAL A 180 -7.90 -13.63 0.73
CA VAL A 180 -6.57 -13.88 1.29
C VAL A 180 -5.73 -12.61 1.33
N LEU A 181 -5.74 -11.81 0.27
CA LEU A 181 -4.95 -10.57 0.20
C LEU A 181 -5.38 -9.53 1.25
N ASP A 182 -6.68 -9.47 1.58
CA ASP A 182 -7.21 -8.55 2.59
C ASP A 182 -6.72 -8.86 4.01
N GLU A 183 -6.37 -10.11 4.32
CA GLU A 183 -5.74 -10.48 5.60
C GLU A 183 -4.39 -9.77 5.80
N TYR A 184 -3.67 -9.52 4.70
CA TYR A 184 -2.37 -8.86 4.67
C TYR A 184 -2.43 -7.39 4.24
N LYS A 185 -3.63 -6.89 3.93
CA LYS A 185 -3.88 -5.55 3.35
C LYS A 185 -3.15 -5.34 2.01
N PHE A 186 -3.02 -6.40 1.22
CA PHE A 186 -2.48 -6.31 -0.12
C PHE A 186 -3.54 -5.89 -1.13
N GLY A 187 -3.12 -5.08 -2.11
CA GLY A 187 -3.98 -4.65 -3.21
C GLY A 187 -4.11 -5.70 -4.31
N LEU A 188 -5.22 -5.65 -5.05
CA LEU A 188 -5.52 -6.47 -6.21
C LEU A 188 -6.04 -5.60 -7.34
N SER A 189 -5.32 -5.60 -8.47
CA SER A 189 -5.81 -5.04 -9.74
C SER A 189 -5.87 -6.13 -10.81
N ILE A 190 -6.59 -5.83 -11.89
CA ILE A 190 -6.52 -6.63 -13.11
C ILE A 190 -6.35 -5.73 -14.32
N THR A 191 -5.76 -6.28 -15.37
CA THR A 191 -5.62 -5.61 -16.66
C THR A 191 -6.75 -6.02 -17.61
N LEU A 192 -7.34 -5.05 -18.30
CA LEU A 192 -8.52 -5.22 -19.16
C LEU A 192 -8.22 -4.84 -20.63
N PRO A 193 -8.74 -5.61 -21.61
CA PRO A 193 -8.68 -5.26 -23.03
C PRO A 193 -9.73 -4.21 -23.40
N THR A 194 -9.46 -3.43 -24.44
CA THR A 194 -10.38 -2.40 -24.97
C THR A 194 -11.38 -2.88 -25.99
N SER A 195 -11.13 -4.04 -26.64
CA SER A 195 -12.04 -4.60 -27.64
C SER A 195 -13.16 -5.39 -26.97
N ASP A 196 -14.40 -5.20 -27.43
CA ASP A 196 -15.53 -5.97 -26.91
C ASP A 196 -15.38 -7.48 -27.19
N HIS A 197 -14.67 -7.84 -28.26
CA HIS A 197 -14.33 -9.22 -28.60
C HIS A 197 -13.66 -9.98 -27.43
N TYR A 198 -12.73 -9.34 -26.72
CA TYR A 198 -12.10 -9.94 -25.53
C TYR A 198 -12.83 -9.56 -24.24
N LEU A 199 -13.29 -8.31 -24.12
CA LEU A 199 -13.91 -7.80 -22.90
C LEU A 199 -15.22 -8.53 -22.53
N GLN A 200 -15.96 -9.05 -23.52
CA GLN A 200 -17.17 -9.84 -23.28
C GLN A 200 -16.95 -11.10 -22.44
N HIS A 201 -15.69 -11.58 -22.33
CA HIS A 201 -15.35 -12.75 -21.53
C HIS A 201 -15.04 -12.44 -20.07
N PHE A 202 -15.12 -11.17 -19.67
CA PHE A 202 -14.97 -10.73 -18.28
C PHE A 202 -16.37 -10.43 -17.69
N ASP A 203 -16.78 -11.18 -16.66
CA ASP A 203 -17.95 -10.81 -15.86
C ASP A 203 -17.61 -9.63 -14.93
N LEU A 204 -17.56 -8.44 -15.52
CA LEU A 204 -17.11 -7.23 -14.84
C LEU A 204 -17.94 -6.88 -13.61
N ALA A 205 -19.23 -7.22 -13.60
CA ALA A 205 -20.10 -6.98 -12.44
C ALA A 205 -19.73 -7.90 -11.26
N ALA A 206 -19.37 -9.15 -11.53
CA ALA A 206 -18.90 -10.07 -10.50
C ALA A 206 -17.45 -9.82 -10.07
N ILE A 207 -16.62 -9.24 -10.95
CA ILE A 207 -15.21 -8.95 -10.69
C ILE A 207 -15.02 -7.66 -9.86
N GLU A 208 -15.79 -6.60 -10.15
CA GLU A 208 -15.62 -5.26 -9.57
C GLU A 208 -15.48 -5.24 -8.03
N PRO A 209 -16.24 -6.02 -7.25
CA PRO A 209 -16.12 -6.01 -5.80
C PRO A 209 -14.79 -6.55 -5.28
N SER A 210 -14.12 -7.40 -6.06
CA SER A 210 -12.88 -8.09 -5.66
C SER A 210 -11.62 -7.30 -5.98
N VAL A 211 -11.70 -6.28 -6.85
CA VAL A 211 -10.54 -5.52 -7.31
C VAL A 211 -10.56 -4.08 -6.80
N ASP A 212 -9.39 -3.57 -6.47
CA ASP A 212 -9.20 -2.18 -6.05
C ASP A 212 -9.32 -1.23 -7.27
N TRP A 213 -8.79 -1.65 -8.42
CA TRP A 213 -8.95 -0.95 -9.71
C TRP A 213 -8.70 -1.86 -10.92
N PHE A 214 -9.09 -1.35 -12.08
CA PHE A 214 -8.88 -1.92 -13.40
C PHE A 214 -7.85 -1.09 -14.18
N ASN A 215 -6.86 -1.74 -14.76
CA ASN A 215 -5.91 -1.14 -15.71
C ASN A 215 -6.41 -1.40 -17.13
N PHE A 216 -7.03 -0.40 -17.77
CA PHE A 216 -7.62 -0.54 -19.09
C PHE A 216 -6.62 -0.21 -20.19
N MET A 217 -6.22 -1.20 -21.00
CA MET A 217 -5.15 -1.08 -22.00
C MET A 217 -5.56 -0.25 -23.22
N THR A 218 -5.67 1.06 -23.02
CA THR A 218 -6.09 2.04 -24.04
C THR A 218 -4.98 2.42 -25.01
N TYR A 219 -4.27 1.40 -25.48
CA TYR A 219 -3.19 1.42 -26.46
C TYR A 219 -3.24 0.12 -27.26
N ASP A 220 -2.46 0.04 -28.33
CA ASP A 220 -2.44 -1.12 -29.24
C ASP A 220 -3.82 -1.45 -29.84
N LEU A 221 -4.64 -0.42 -30.06
CA LEU A 221 -5.95 -0.54 -30.70
C LEU A 221 -5.84 -0.97 -32.17
N HIS A 222 -4.73 -0.59 -32.81
CA HIS A 222 -4.38 -0.94 -34.18
C HIS A 222 -2.92 -1.37 -34.23
N GLY A 223 -2.60 -2.27 -35.16
CA GLY A 223 -1.26 -2.82 -35.29
C GLY A 223 -1.10 -3.78 -36.47
N THR A 224 0.08 -4.38 -36.57
CA THR A 224 0.46 -5.24 -37.70
C THR A 224 -0.27 -6.58 -37.75
N GLY A 225 -0.91 -7.00 -36.65
CA GLY A 225 -1.75 -8.19 -36.62
C GLY A 225 -3.00 -8.11 -37.50
N GLN A 226 -3.35 -6.91 -38.00
CA GLN A 226 -4.52 -6.67 -38.84
C GLN A 226 -4.23 -6.83 -40.35
N ILE A 227 -3.00 -7.18 -40.75
CA ILE A 227 -2.66 -7.34 -42.18
C ILE A 227 -3.63 -8.32 -42.84
N GLY A 228 -4.25 -7.87 -43.94
CA GLY A 228 -5.18 -8.68 -44.74
C GLY A 228 -6.61 -8.69 -44.22
N ASP A 229 -6.91 -8.05 -43.09
CA ASP A 229 -8.30 -7.83 -42.65
C ASP A 229 -8.98 -6.76 -43.52
N GLU A 230 -10.20 -7.03 -43.97
CA GLU A 230 -10.93 -6.15 -44.88
C GLU A 230 -11.28 -4.78 -44.25
N TRP A 231 -11.49 -4.74 -42.94
CA TRP A 231 -12.03 -3.58 -42.23
C TRP A 231 -10.97 -2.83 -41.41
N THR A 232 -9.97 -3.56 -40.92
CA THR A 232 -8.94 -3.06 -40.01
C THR A 232 -7.52 -3.19 -40.58
N GLY A 233 -7.35 -3.82 -41.76
CA GLY A 233 -6.07 -4.01 -42.43
C GLY A 233 -5.53 -2.77 -43.15
N ALA A 234 -5.65 -1.61 -42.50
CA ALA A 234 -5.10 -0.34 -42.96
C ALA A 234 -4.33 0.34 -41.82
N ILE A 235 -3.43 1.28 -42.14
CA ILE A 235 -2.72 2.04 -41.11
C ILE A 235 -3.72 2.82 -40.28
N ASN A 236 -3.54 2.81 -38.95
CA ASN A 236 -4.33 3.63 -38.05
C ASN A 236 -3.56 3.83 -36.73
N ALA A 237 -3.98 4.82 -35.95
CA ALA A 237 -3.29 5.17 -34.72
C ALA A 237 -3.65 4.22 -33.56
N HIS A 238 -2.63 3.65 -32.90
CA HIS A 238 -2.85 2.65 -31.86
C HIS A 238 -3.40 3.19 -30.52
N THR A 239 -3.50 4.51 -30.37
CA THR A 239 -3.95 5.19 -29.13
C THR A 239 -5.00 6.29 -29.40
N ASN A 240 -5.82 6.11 -30.43
CA ASN A 240 -6.84 7.07 -30.84
C ASN A 240 -7.90 7.31 -29.74
N LEU A 241 -7.95 8.54 -29.20
CA LEU A 241 -8.82 8.95 -28.10
C LEU A 241 -10.32 8.82 -28.39
N THR A 242 -10.73 8.96 -29.66
CA THR A 242 -12.13 8.78 -30.06
C THR A 242 -12.56 7.32 -29.90
N GLU A 243 -11.65 6.37 -30.18
CA GLU A 243 -11.87 4.95 -30.00
C GLU A 243 -11.74 4.55 -28.52
N ILE A 244 -10.77 5.11 -27.80
CA ILE A 244 -10.64 4.96 -26.34
C ILE A 244 -11.95 5.35 -25.63
N ARG A 245 -12.58 6.46 -26.05
CA ARG A 245 -13.88 6.88 -25.52
C ARG A 245 -14.96 5.82 -25.75
N ASN A 246 -15.00 5.22 -26.94
CA ASN A 246 -15.94 4.15 -27.25
C ASN A 246 -15.68 2.91 -26.41
N SER A 247 -14.41 2.54 -26.20
CA SER A 247 -14.03 1.43 -25.33
C SER A 247 -14.41 1.69 -23.87
N LEU A 248 -14.22 2.90 -23.33
CA LEU A 248 -14.64 3.24 -21.97
C LEU A 248 -16.16 3.14 -21.78
N ASN A 249 -16.94 3.46 -22.82
CA ASN A 249 -18.39 3.26 -22.77
C ASN A 249 -18.75 1.79 -22.52
N LEU A 250 -17.96 0.82 -22.95
CA LEU A 250 -18.19 -0.60 -22.66
C LEU A 250 -18.16 -0.88 -21.14
N LEU A 251 -17.32 -0.17 -20.38
CA LEU A 251 -17.26 -0.27 -18.92
C LEU A 251 -18.46 0.42 -18.26
N TRP A 252 -18.87 1.59 -18.77
CA TRP A 252 -20.01 2.35 -18.24
C TRP A 252 -21.34 1.64 -18.44
N HIS A 253 -21.54 0.98 -19.58
CA HIS A 253 -22.73 0.13 -19.82
C HIS A 253 -22.79 -1.08 -18.87
N ARG A 254 -21.66 -1.46 -18.27
CA ARG A 254 -21.54 -2.55 -17.28
C ARG A 254 -21.45 -2.01 -15.83
N ASN A 255 -21.76 -0.73 -15.63
CA ASN A 255 -21.80 -0.03 -14.34
C ASN A 255 -20.47 -0.06 -13.55
N ILE A 256 -19.33 -0.12 -14.24
CA ILE A 256 -18.04 0.03 -13.56
C ILE A 256 -17.87 1.47 -13.06
N PRO A 257 -17.52 1.68 -11.77
CA PRO A 257 -17.29 3.03 -11.26
C PRO A 257 -16.04 3.68 -11.90
N PRO A 258 -16.12 4.91 -12.43
CA PRO A 258 -14.97 5.53 -13.09
C PRO A 258 -13.71 5.70 -12.24
N PHE A 259 -13.86 5.96 -10.95
CA PHE A 259 -12.71 6.11 -10.02
C PHE A 259 -11.94 4.80 -9.80
N LYS A 260 -12.48 3.65 -10.23
CA LYS A 260 -11.78 2.35 -10.25
C LYS A 260 -11.07 2.08 -11.56
N VAL A 261 -11.15 2.94 -12.57
CA VAL A 261 -10.51 2.70 -13.87
C VAL A 261 -9.27 3.57 -14.01
N ASN A 262 -8.17 2.95 -14.43
CA ASN A 262 -6.95 3.63 -14.83
C ASN A 262 -6.81 3.53 -16.36
N MET A 263 -6.64 4.67 -17.03
CA MET A 263 -6.44 4.71 -18.47
C MET A 263 -4.98 4.41 -18.83
N GLY A 264 -4.76 3.54 -19.80
CA GLY A 264 -3.44 3.22 -20.34
C GLY A 264 -2.86 4.35 -21.18
N ILE A 265 -1.58 4.64 -20.94
CA ILE A 265 -0.71 5.54 -21.70
C ILE A 265 0.45 4.71 -22.22
N SER A 266 0.76 4.86 -23.50
CA SER A 266 1.86 4.13 -24.14
C SER A 266 3.09 5.03 -24.30
N PHE A 267 4.26 4.48 -24.00
CA PHE A 267 5.57 5.11 -24.28
C PHE A 267 6.24 4.47 -25.50
N HIS A 268 5.43 3.90 -26.39
CA HIS A 268 5.83 3.40 -27.69
C HIS A 268 4.85 3.90 -28.75
N GLY A 269 5.27 3.81 -30.01
CA GLY A 269 4.41 3.97 -31.16
C GLY A 269 4.27 2.67 -31.94
N ARG A 270 3.23 2.60 -32.78
CA ARG A 270 3.08 1.55 -33.80
C ARG A 270 3.44 2.11 -35.16
N SER A 271 4.30 1.37 -35.89
CA SER A 271 4.81 1.75 -37.21
C SER A 271 4.39 0.77 -38.30
N TYR A 272 4.33 1.27 -39.53
CA TYR A 272 3.89 0.54 -40.70
C TYR A 272 4.78 0.87 -41.89
N THR A 273 5.01 -0.12 -42.74
CA THR A 273 5.58 0.06 -44.09
C THR A 273 4.42 0.23 -45.07
N LEU A 274 4.24 1.42 -45.60
CA LEU A 274 3.17 1.79 -46.52
C LEU A 274 3.28 1.02 -47.85
N SER A 275 2.13 0.60 -48.39
CA SER A 275 2.09 0.03 -49.75
C SER A 275 2.27 1.10 -50.83
N ASP A 276 1.83 2.32 -50.54
CA ASP A 276 2.03 3.50 -51.37
C ASP A 276 2.55 4.64 -50.49
N PRO A 277 3.82 5.05 -50.64
CA PRO A 277 4.42 6.13 -49.84
C PRO A 277 3.71 7.49 -49.99
N SER A 278 2.87 7.67 -51.01
CA SER A 278 2.06 8.89 -51.17
C SER A 278 0.77 8.87 -50.35
N CYS A 279 0.33 7.70 -49.87
CA CYS A 279 -0.85 7.53 -49.03
C CYS A 279 -0.43 7.44 -47.56
N THR A 280 -0.57 8.55 -46.83
CA THR A 280 0.01 8.73 -45.48
C THR A 280 -1.04 9.02 -44.40
N GLU A 281 -2.32 8.91 -44.74
CA GLU A 281 -3.45 9.15 -43.84
C GLU A 281 -3.99 7.82 -43.27
N PRO A 282 -4.60 7.83 -42.07
CA PRO A 282 -5.33 6.67 -41.56
C PRO A 282 -6.29 6.08 -42.61
N GLY A 283 -6.29 4.75 -42.75
CA GLY A 283 -7.03 4.05 -43.80
C GLY A 283 -6.21 3.70 -45.04
N CYS A 284 -4.97 4.19 -45.16
CA CYS A 284 -4.05 3.77 -46.22
C CYS A 284 -3.57 2.32 -46.05
N PRO A 285 -3.35 1.57 -47.15
CA PRO A 285 -2.87 0.19 -47.08
C PRO A 285 -1.38 0.12 -46.69
N PHE A 286 -1.01 -0.98 -46.03
CA PHE A 286 0.38 -1.26 -45.63
C PHE A 286 0.80 -2.70 -45.97
N LEU A 287 2.12 -2.91 -46.12
CA LEU A 287 2.73 -4.18 -46.50
C LEU A 287 3.18 -4.99 -45.28
N SER A 288 3.66 -4.31 -44.25
CA SER A 288 4.22 -4.92 -43.05
C SER A 288 4.24 -3.93 -41.88
N GLY A 289 4.69 -4.41 -40.72
CA GLY A 289 5.21 -3.50 -39.70
C GLY A 289 6.35 -2.67 -40.24
N GLY A 290 6.46 -1.44 -39.74
CA GLY A 290 7.59 -0.58 -40.06
C GLY A 290 8.90 -1.15 -39.53
N ASP A 291 10.01 -0.56 -39.97
CA ASP A 291 11.35 -1.03 -39.63
C ASP A 291 11.56 -1.10 -38.12
N ALA A 292 12.22 -2.17 -37.68
CA ALA A 292 12.53 -2.37 -36.28
C ALA A 292 13.48 -1.28 -35.76
N GLY A 293 13.21 -0.81 -34.54
CA GLY A 293 14.11 0.06 -33.81
C GLY A 293 15.38 -0.66 -33.35
N GLU A 294 16.43 0.11 -33.07
CA GLU A 294 17.70 -0.43 -32.54
C GLU A 294 17.53 -1.01 -31.14
N CYS A 295 16.62 -0.43 -30.34
CA CYS A 295 16.35 -0.83 -28.96
C CYS A 295 15.05 -1.63 -28.83
N SER A 296 14.00 -1.26 -29.57
CA SER A 296 12.74 -2.04 -29.57
C SER A 296 12.92 -3.41 -30.21
N MET A 297 13.81 -3.52 -31.21
CA MET A 297 14.11 -4.75 -31.98
C MET A 297 12.86 -5.48 -32.49
N SER A 298 11.77 -4.75 -32.72
CA SER A 298 10.49 -5.32 -33.13
C SER A 298 9.92 -4.53 -34.29
N ALA A 299 9.72 -5.19 -35.43
CA ALA A 299 9.08 -4.58 -36.57
C ALA A 299 7.67 -4.12 -36.20
N GLY A 300 7.32 -2.90 -36.59
CA GLY A 300 6.06 -2.25 -36.26
C GLY A 300 6.00 -1.59 -34.88
N THR A 301 7.13 -1.50 -34.16
CA THR A 301 7.19 -0.83 -32.85
C THR A 301 8.44 0.03 -32.73
N LEU A 302 8.27 1.27 -32.28
CA LEU A 302 9.38 2.13 -31.87
C LEU A 302 9.09 2.69 -30.49
N PHE A 303 10.08 2.70 -29.60
CA PHE A 303 9.94 3.35 -28.30
C PHE A 303 9.93 4.87 -28.46
N ASN A 304 9.29 5.59 -27.55
CA ASN A 304 9.25 7.04 -27.56
C ASN A 304 10.66 7.65 -27.52
N SER A 305 11.60 7.02 -26.82
CA SER A 305 13.03 7.36 -26.86
C SER A 305 13.66 7.25 -28.26
N GLU A 306 13.28 6.25 -29.06
CA GLU A 306 13.74 6.08 -30.43
C GLU A 306 13.07 7.06 -31.38
N ILE A 307 11.77 7.29 -31.20
CA ILE A 307 10.99 8.22 -32.00
C ILE A 307 11.54 9.64 -31.83
N ASN A 308 11.74 10.09 -30.58
CA ASN A 308 12.31 11.40 -30.29
C ASN A 308 13.69 11.58 -30.91
N ARG A 309 14.54 10.56 -30.82
CA ARG A 309 15.85 10.57 -31.47
C ARG A 309 15.75 10.69 -33.00
N ARG A 310 14.86 9.92 -33.64
CA ARG A 310 14.67 9.96 -35.10
C ARG A 310 14.11 11.30 -35.58
N ILE A 311 13.18 11.92 -34.84
CA ILE A 311 12.69 13.27 -35.13
C ILE A 311 13.86 14.25 -35.29
N HIS A 312 14.82 14.20 -34.36
CA HIS A 312 16.00 15.07 -34.40
C HIS A 312 17.03 14.67 -35.45
N GLN A 313 17.32 13.38 -35.61
CA GLN A 313 18.34 12.89 -36.55
C GLN A 313 17.91 13.08 -38.02
N ASP A 314 16.64 12.83 -38.31
CA ASP A 314 16.10 12.81 -39.68
C ASP A 314 15.35 14.11 -40.03
N ASN A 315 15.29 15.08 -39.10
CA ASN A 315 14.53 16.33 -39.21
C ASN A 315 13.05 16.10 -39.56
N LEU A 316 12.43 15.11 -38.93
CA LEU A 316 11.02 14.80 -39.14
C LEU A 316 10.13 15.83 -38.44
N ILE A 317 8.95 16.08 -39.01
CA ILE A 317 7.96 17.00 -38.45
C ILE A 317 6.73 16.18 -38.06
N PRO A 318 6.49 15.96 -36.75
CA PRO A 318 5.28 15.31 -36.29
C PRO A 318 4.03 16.13 -36.58
N THR A 319 2.94 15.48 -36.98
CA THR A 319 1.62 16.10 -37.12
C THR A 319 0.75 15.73 -35.94
N LEU A 320 0.13 16.72 -35.29
CA LEU A 320 -0.84 16.51 -34.21
C LEU A 320 -2.26 16.40 -34.79
N ASP A 321 -2.95 15.31 -34.51
CA ASP A 321 -4.41 15.26 -34.57
C ASP A 321 -4.95 15.46 -33.15
N SER A 322 -5.48 16.65 -32.87
CA SER A 322 -6.03 16.99 -31.55
C SER A 322 -7.34 16.27 -31.22
N THR A 323 -8.07 15.79 -32.23
CA THR A 323 -9.35 15.09 -32.04
C THR A 323 -9.09 13.65 -31.62
N ALA A 324 -8.18 12.97 -32.32
CA ALA A 324 -7.71 11.64 -31.95
C ALA A 324 -6.68 11.69 -30.79
N ALA A 325 -6.15 12.87 -30.46
CA ALA A 325 -5.08 13.07 -29.48
C ALA A 325 -3.89 12.13 -29.71
N ILE A 326 -3.36 12.16 -30.93
CA ILE A 326 -2.22 11.36 -31.39
C ILE A 326 -1.27 12.20 -32.21
N LYS A 327 0.00 11.78 -32.27
CA LYS A 327 0.98 12.30 -33.22
C LYS A 327 1.21 11.27 -34.32
N THR A 328 1.34 11.74 -35.55
CA THR A 328 1.78 10.93 -36.68
C THR A 328 3.11 11.43 -37.22
N LEU A 329 3.89 10.50 -37.76
CA LEU A 329 5.14 10.74 -38.46
C LEU A 329 5.10 10.00 -39.79
N THR A 330 5.39 10.74 -40.85
CA THR A 330 5.69 10.17 -42.17
C THR A 330 7.18 10.37 -42.42
N PHE A 331 7.88 9.29 -42.72
CA PHE A 331 9.30 9.35 -43.04
C PHE A 331 9.50 9.71 -44.52
N PRO A 332 10.68 10.17 -44.93
CA PRO A 332 10.99 10.37 -46.35
C PRO A 332 10.95 9.07 -47.19
N THR A 333 10.92 7.92 -46.52
CA THR A 333 10.77 6.58 -47.10
C THR A 333 9.29 6.15 -47.09
N ASP A 334 9.02 4.86 -47.12
CA ASP A 334 7.69 4.25 -47.03
C ASP A 334 7.24 4.00 -45.58
N GLN A 335 7.86 4.64 -44.59
CA GLN A 335 7.58 4.39 -43.18
C GLN A 335 6.57 5.41 -42.64
N TRP A 336 5.63 4.91 -41.84
CA TRP A 336 4.65 5.71 -41.11
C TRP A 336 4.56 5.24 -39.66
N LEU A 337 4.31 6.15 -38.73
CA LEU A 337 4.20 5.85 -37.31
C LEU A 337 3.14 6.75 -36.64
N SER A 338 2.35 6.17 -35.74
CA SER A 338 1.58 6.90 -34.72
C SER A 338 2.18 6.71 -33.33
N TYR A 339 2.22 7.77 -32.52
CA TYR A 339 2.72 7.73 -31.14
C TYR A 339 2.12 8.85 -30.28
N ASP A 340 2.56 8.92 -29.03
CA ASP A 340 2.16 9.93 -28.06
C ASP A 340 3.36 10.73 -27.51
N ASP A 341 3.13 12.02 -27.25
CA ASP A 341 4.10 12.95 -26.65
C ASP A 341 3.42 13.89 -25.65
N GLU A 342 4.11 14.94 -25.21
CA GLU A 342 3.58 15.89 -24.22
C GLU A 342 2.26 16.57 -24.66
N ASP A 343 2.10 16.86 -25.94
CA ASP A 343 0.88 17.49 -26.48
C ASP A 343 -0.32 16.53 -26.34
N THR A 344 -0.12 15.26 -26.72
CA THR A 344 -1.18 14.26 -26.67
C THR A 344 -1.45 13.77 -25.26
N PHE A 345 -0.42 13.66 -24.41
CA PHE A 345 -0.57 13.38 -22.98
C PHE A 345 -1.43 14.45 -22.31
N LYS A 346 -1.29 15.73 -22.67
CA LYS A 346 -2.15 16.79 -22.14
C LYS A 346 -3.62 16.58 -22.49
N LEU A 347 -3.91 16.30 -23.76
CA LEU A 347 -5.28 16.02 -24.22
C LEU A 347 -5.87 14.77 -23.55
N LYS A 348 -5.06 13.71 -23.40
CA LYS A 348 -5.46 12.45 -22.75
C LYS A 348 -5.64 12.61 -21.24
N ALA A 349 -4.77 13.36 -20.57
CA ALA A 349 -4.91 13.68 -19.15
C ALA A 349 -6.19 14.48 -18.87
N ASP A 350 -6.48 15.50 -19.69
CA ASP A 350 -7.71 16.28 -19.56
C ASP A 350 -8.95 15.43 -19.83
N PHE A 351 -8.88 14.52 -20.80
CA PHE A 351 -9.94 13.55 -21.03
C PHE A 351 -10.13 12.61 -19.83
N ALA A 352 -9.07 11.99 -19.31
CA ALA A 352 -9.15 11.11 -18.13
C ALA A 352 -9.76 11.84 -16.91
N LYS A 353 -9.35 13.09 -16.67
CA LYS A 353 -9.94 13.94 -15.62
C LYS A 353 -11.41 14.22 -15.88
N SER A 354 -11.78 14.51 -17.14
CA SER A 354 -13.18 14.76 -17.53
C SER A 354 -14.09 13.55 -17.29
N GLN A 355 -13.53 12.34 -17.38
CA GLN A 355 -14.25 11.08 -17.19
C GLN A 355 -14.24 10.59 -15.73
N CYS A 356 -13.77 11.41 -14.78
CA CYS A 356 -13.66 11.05 -13.37
C CYS A 356 -12.79 9.79 -13.11
N LEU A 357 -11.81 9.51 -13.96
CA LEU A 357 -10.97 8.32 -13.82
C LEU A 357 -10.13 8.39 -12.53
N GLY A 358 -9.88 7.23 -11.95
CA GLY A 358 -9.10 7.10 -10.72
C GLY A 358 -7.60 7.27 -10.95
N GLY A 359 -7.13 6.98 -12.16
CA GLY A 359 -5.72 6.93 -12.46
C GLY A 359 -5.38 6.88 -13.95
N VAL A 360 -4.08 6.86 -14.20
CA VAL A 360 -3.51 6.43 -15.48
C VAL A 360 -2.38 5.44 -15.20
N PHE A 361 -2.07 4.58 -16.16
CA PHE A 361 -0.90 3.73 -16.09
C PHE A 361 -0.08 3.77 -17.38
N VAL A 362 1.23 3.60 -17.27
CA VAL A 362 2.18 3.66 -18.39
C VAL A 362 2.66 2.26 -18.73
N ARG A 363 2.54 1.89 -20.01
CA ARG A 363 3.18 0.71 -20.62
C ARG A 363 4.13 1.18 -21.74
N SER A 364 5.45 1.10 -21.58
CA SER A 364 6.17 0.89 -20.30
C SER A 364 7.24 1.95 -20.02
N VAL A 365 7.59 2.14 -18.74
CA VAL A 365 8.43 3.26 -18.30
C VAL A 365 9.85 3.17 -18.88
N ASP A 366 10.34 1.96 -19.09
CA ASP A 366 11.63 1.67 -19.70
C ASP A 366 11.73 1.97 -21.21
N GLU A 367 10.64 2.44 -21.83
CA GLU A 367 10.60 2.91 -23.22
C GLU A 367 10.82 4.43 -23.33
N ASP A 368 10.83 5.13 -22.19
CA ASP A 368 11.23 6.53 -22.05
C ASP A 368 12.73 6.71 -22.34
N ASP A 369 13.16 7.95 -22.51
CA ASP A 369 14.56 8.31 -22.63
C ASP A 369 15.25 8.45 -21.26
N ARG A 370 16.59 8.57 -21.29
CA ARG A 370 17.41 8.71 -20.08
C ARG A 370 17.15 9.99 -19.28
N ASN A 371 16.49 10.98 -19.90
CA ASN A 371 16.11 12.21 -19.24
C ASN A 371 14.71 12.14 -18.61
N HIS A 372 14.01 11.02 -18.78
CA HIS A 372 12.63 10.81 -18.36
C HIS A 372 11.69 11.86 -18.97
N THR A 373 11.93 12.21 -20.24
CA THR A 373 11.18 13.26 -20.94
C THR A 373 9.69 12.94 -20.92
N PHE A 374 9.31 11.71 -21.27
CA PHE A 374 7.90 11.33 -21.39
C PHE A 374 7.23 11.16 -20.02
N SER A 375 7.92 10.60 -19.01
CA SER A 375 7.44 10.55 -17.63
C SER A 375 7.19 11.96 -17.06
N LYS A 376 8.11 12.90 -17.27
CA LYS A 376 7.96 14.30 -16.82
C LYS A 376 6.84 15.02 -17.58
N GLY A 377 6.75 14.78 -18.89
CA GLY A 377 5.67 15.29 -19.73
C GLY A 377 4.29 14.85 -19.23
N LEU A 378 4.12 13.55 -18.95
CA LEU A 378 2.88 13.01 -18.41
C LEU A 378 2.56 13.58 -17.01
N MET A 379 3.56 13.69 -16.14
CA MET A 379 3.40 14.31 -14.82
C MET A 379 2.88 15.75 -14.93
N ALA A 380 3.48 16.54 -15.84
CA ALA A 380 3.07 17.91 -16.12
C ALA A 380 1.65 17.98 -16.72
N ALA A 381 1.32 17.10 -17.67
CA ALA A 381 0.00 16.99 -18.27
C ALA A 381 -1.10 16.72 -17.23
N LEU A 382 -0.81 15.87 -16.24
CA LEU A 382 -1.68 15.58 -15.10
C LEU A 382 -1.74 16.73 -14.09
N GLY A 383 -0.84 17.71 -14.17
CA GLY A 383 -0.73 18.79 -13.18
C GLY A 383 -0.17 18.33 -11.84
N ASN A 384 0.58 17.24 -11.85
CA ASN A 384 1.23 16.70 -10.65
C ASN A 384 2.61 17.34 -10.47
N GLU A 385 3.07 17.44 -9.22
CA GLU A 385 4.42 17.88 -8.91
C GLU A 385 5.32 16.69 -8.62
N LEU A 386 6.61 16.84 -8.92
CA LEU A 386 7.62 15.86 -8.55
C LEU A 386 7.62 15.67 -7.03
N ASN A 387 7.43 14.45 -6.56
CA ASN A 387 7.40 14.10 -5.13
C ASN A 387 8.82 13.89 -4.55
N LEU A 388 9.86 14.50 -5.11
CA LEU A 388 11.23 14.45 -4.60
C LEU A 388 11.84 15.85 -4.44
N ASP A 389 12.52 16.07 -3.32
CA ASP A 389 13.42 17.21 -3.13
C ASP A 389 14.71 16.92 -3.88
N LEU A 390 14.97 17.71 -4.92
CA LEU A 390 16.13 17.54 -5.80
C LEU A 390 17.48 17.78 -5.11
N LYS A 391 17.50 18.43 -3.94
CA LYS A 391 18.73 18.65 -3.16
C LYS A 391 19.06 17.46 -2.27
N THR A 392 18.05 16.82 -1.69
CA THR A 392 18.24 15.68 -0.77
C THR A 392 18.12 14.33 -1.47
N GLY A 393 17.45 14.29 -2.63
CA GLY A 393 17.11 13.05 -3.34
C GLY A 393 16.04 12.22 -2.65
N LEU A 394 15.35 12.78 -1.65
CA LEU A 394 14.31 12.17 -0.83
C LEU A 394 12.95 12.81 -1.08
N THR A 395 11.90 12.13 -0.64
CA THR A 395 10.51 12.58 -0.82
C THR A 395 10.29 13.96 -0.22
N LYS A 396 9.73 14.91 -1.01
CA LYS A 396 9.44 16.29 -0.52
C LYS A 396 8.58 16.27 0.73
N VAL A 397 7.71 15.29 0.75
CA VAL A 397 6.62 15.10 1.70
C VAL A 397 7.03 14.22 2.88
N ALA A 398 8.14 13.48 2.81
CA ALA A 398 8.51 12.51 3.85
C ALA A 398 8.92 13.13 5.19
N PHE A 399 9.38 14.37 5.22
CA PHE A 399 9.70 15.07 6.46
C PHE A 399 8.52 15.89 7.03
N ASN A 400 7.40 16.01 6.30
CA ASN A 400 6.24 16.80 6.76
C ASN A 400 4.88 16.05 6.76
N GLU A 401 4.67 14.98 5.97
CA GLU A 401 3.34 14.35 5.82
C GLU A 401 3.27 12.82 5.98
N LYS A 402 4.31 12.13 6.48
CA LYS A 402 4.04 10.89 7.25
C LYS A 402 3.25 11.15 8.55
N SER A 403 2.83 12.41 8.76
CA SER A 403 1.94 12.90 9.80
C SER A 403 0.48 13.16 9.39
N THR A 404 0.02 13.01 8.13
CA THR A 404 -1.31 13.60 7.76
C THR A 404 -2.24 12.90 6.78
N THR A 405 -2.06 11.64 6.38
CA THR A 405 -3.13 10.91 5.65
C THR A 405 -3.23 9.43 6.02
N ALA A 406 -3.72 9.15 7.23
CA ALA A 406 -4.61 8.01 7.43
C ALA A 406 -6.04 8.53 7.33
N GLY A 407 -6.86 7.88 6.51
CA GLY A 407 -8.19 8.35 6.12
C GLY A 407 -9.07 8.83 7.27
N SER A 408 -9.94 9.78 6.93
CA SER A 408 -11.04 10.29 7.76
C SER A 408 -11.74 9.17 8.54
N ARG A 409 -11.28 8.94 9.78
CA ARG A 409 -12.02 8.29 10.85
C ARG A 409 -11.81 9.17 12.09
N SER A 410 -12.92 9.52 12.71
CA SER A 410 -13.02 10.19 14.01
C SER A 410 -11.81 9.86 14.91
N GLN A 411 -10.88 10.80 15.11
CA GLN A 411 -9.73 10.61 15.99
C GLN A 411 -10.23 10.24 17.40
N SER A 412 -9.91 9.05 17.87
CA SER A 412 -10.07 8.70 19.29
C SER A 412 -9.03 9.49 20.09
N SER A 413 -9.43 9.99 21.27
CA SER A 413 -8.52 10.67 22.23
C SER A 413 -7.33 9.79 22.64
N GLN A 414 -7.45 8.48 22.43
CA GLN A 414 -6.49 7.45 22.84
C GLN A 414 -5.22 7.41 21.99
N ASN A 415 -5.27 7.91 20.75
CA ASN A 415 -4.12 7.86 19.84
C ASN A 415 -3.03 8.90 20.19
N GLN A 416 -3.18 9.63 21.30
CA GLN A 416 -2.25 10.65 21.79
C GLN A 416 -1.35 10.17 22.95
N TYR A 417 -1.52 8.92 23.41
CA TYR A 417 -0.97 8.46 24.67
C TYR A 417 -0.24 7.12 24.54
N CYS A 418 0.86 6.94 25.27
CA CYS A 418 1.65 5.71 25.24
C CYS A 418 0.87 4.52 25.82
N ARG A 419 0.99 3.34 25.22
CA ARG A 419 0.29 2.14 25.67
C ARG A 419 1.02 0.86 25.28
N PHE A 420 0.87 -0.18 26.09
CA PHE A 420 1.25 -1.54 25.66
C PHE A 420 0.27 -2.06 24.62
N ALA A 421 0.79 -2.53 23.47
CA ALA A 421 0.01 -3.24 22.47
C ALA A 421 -0.57 -4.55 23.04
N ASN A 422 -1.49 -5.19 22.32
CA ASN A 422 -1.91 -6.56 22.66
C ASN A 422 -0.76 -7.55 22.40
N CYS A 423 -0.81 -8.74 23.00
CA CYS A 423 0.25 -9.75 22.85
C CYS A 423 0.48 -10.08 21.36
N GLY A 424 1.75 -10.09 20.93
CA GLY A 424 2.15 -10.37 19.55
C GLY A 424 1.77 -9.31 18.52
N ALA A 425 1.13 -8.20 18.92
CA ALA A 425 0.76 -7.13 18.01
C ALA A 425 1.90 -6.10 17.88
N ALA A 426 2.14 -5.66 16.64
CA ALA A 426 3.01 -4.52 16.36
C ALA A 426 2.37 -3.19 16.85
N CYS A 427 3.19 -2.15 16.98
CA CYS A 427 2.67 -0.83 17.34
C CYS A 427 1.66 -0.31 16.29
N PRO A 428 0.55 0.34 16.73
CA PRO A 428 -0.41 0.94 15.82
C PRO A 428 0.23 2.02 14.93
N ASN A 429 -0.39 2.30 13.78
CA ASN A 429 0.05 3.39 12.91
C ASN A 429 0.10 4.72 13.67
N GLY A 430 1.20 5.47 13.53
CA GLY A 430 1.45 6.70 14.27
C GLY A 430 2.08 6.49 15.66
N PHE A 431 2.47 5.26 15.99
CA PHE A 431 3.22 4.91 17.19
C PHE A 431 4.56 4.27 16.83
N THR A 432 5.53 4.37 17.74
CA THR A 432 6.83 3.71 17.65
C THR A 432 7.06 2.83 18.87
N GLU A 433 7.86 1.78 18.70
CA GLU A 433 8.33 0.93 19.79
C GLU A 433 9.30 1.72 20.66
N VAL A 434 9.16 1.60 21.98
CA VAL A 434 10.05 2.30 22.90
C VAL A 434 11.26 1.43 23.22
N VAL A 435 12.44 1.89 22.84
CA VAL A 435 13.72 1.28 23.23
C VAL A 435 14.01 1.59 24.71
N ARG A 436 14.56 0.61 25.41
CA ARG A 436 14.95 0.70 26.82
C ARG A 436 16.12 1.67 27.00
N ALA A 437 15.97 2.61 27.93
CA ALA A 437 17.06 3.52 28.28
C ALA A 437 18.18 2.84 29.06
N ASP A 438 17.85 1.79 29.80
CA ASP A 438 18.80 0.97 30.57
C ASP A 438 19.53 -0.08 29.73
N GLU A 439 18.91 -0.53 28.63
CA GLU A 439 19.43 -1.54 27.71
C GLU A 439 19.10 -1.15 26.25
N PRO A 440 19.89 -0.28 25.59
CA PRO A 440 19.54 0.31 24.29
C PRO A 440 19.37 -0.68 23.12
N GLU A 441 19.75 -1.95 23.29
CA GLU A 441 19.55 -3.01 22.31
C GLU A 441 18.19 -3.71 22.44
N GLN A 442 17.40 -3.37 23.46
CA GLN A 442 16.14 -4.04 23.78
C GLN A 442 14.96 -3.06 23.75
N ILE A 443 13.81 -3.55 23.28
CA ILE A 443 12.54 -2.83 23.35
C ILE A 443 11.82 -3.08 24.68
N MET A 444 11.05 -2.09 25.13
CA MET A 444 10.23 -2.17 26.34
C MET A 444 9.09 -3.17 26.13
N GLN A 445 9.31 -4.41 26.54
CA GLN A 445 8.33 -5.49 26.46
C GLN A 445 7.89 -6.01 27.83
N ASP A 446 6.62 -6.37 27.96
CA ASP A 446 6.10 -7.16 29.09
C ASP A 446 5.63 -8.55 28.63
N SER A 447 5.64 -9.51 29.54
CA SER A 447 5.19 -10.91 29.31
C SER A 447 3.84 -11.20 29.99
N MET A 448 3.06 -10.15 30.31
CA MET A 448 1.88 -10.26 31.16
C MET A 448 0.62 -10.57 30.34
N GLY A 449 -0.01 -11.71 30.64
CA GLY A 449 -1.32 -12.09 30.09
C GLY A 449 -1.28 -12.99 28.86
N GLY A 450 -0.11 -13.53 28.50
CA GLY A 450 -0.03 -14.69 27.60
C GLY A 450 -0.56 -15.93 28.31
N SER A 451 -1.35 -16.75 27.60
CA SER A 451 -1.59 -18.11 28.08
C SER A 451 -0.25 -18.83 28.20
N ALA A 452 -0.12 -19.73 29.18
CA ALA A 452 1.11 -20.50 29.42
C ALA A 452 1.63 -21.26 28.19
N ALA A 453 0.83 -21.35 27.13
CA ALA A 453 1.14 -21.99 25.86
C ALA A 453 1.77 -21.09 24.77
N SER A 454 1.83 -19.75 24.93
CA SER A 454 2.11 -18.86 23.78
C SER A 454 3.41 -18.04 23.80
N GLU A 455 4.16 -17.92 24.91
CA GLU A 455 5.41 -17.13 25.02
C GLU A 455 5.35 -15.67 24.46
N GLN A 456 4.15 -15.14 24.15
CA GLN A 456 4.01 -13.85 23.48
C GLN A 456 4.25 -12.69 24.45
N THR A 457 4.99 -11.67 23.98
CA THR A 457 5.21 -10.42 24.70
C THR A 457 4.35 -9.28 24.13
N ARG A 458 4.26 -8.21 24.90
CA ARG A 458 3.57 -6.96 24.55
C ARG A 458 4.59 -5.85 24.46
N THR A 459 4.55 -5.07 23.39
CA THR A 459 5.48 -3.93 23.20
C THR A 459 4.85 -2.63 23.70
N LEU A 460 5.62 -1.80 24.43
CA LEU A 460 5.24 -0.43 24.76
C LEU A 460 5.35 0.45 23.52
N CYS A 461 4.22 1.02 23.12
CA CYS A 461 4.09 1.86 21.94
C CYS A 461 3.81 3.30 22.37
N CYS A 462 4.55 4.26 21.83
CA CYS A 462 4.33 5.68 22.08
C CYS A 462 4.04 6.43 20.79
N PRO A 463 3.12 7.42 20.80
CA PRO A 463 2.77 8.18 19.60
C PRO A 463 3.97 9.00 19.12
N THR A 464 4.17 9.04 17.80
CA THR A 464 5.25 9.80 17.16
C THR A 464 4.90 11.26 16.92
N SER A 465 3.64 11.67 17.17
CA SER A 465 3.16 13.05 17.02
C SER A 465 3.66 14.01 18.09
N GLY A 466 4.38 13.51 19.12
CA GLY A 466 4.96 14.29 20.19
C GLY A 466 6.31 13.74 20.65
N LYS A 467 6.89 14.34 21.70
CA LYS A 467 8.14 13.84 22.28
C LYS A 467 7.93 12.42 22.81
N VAL A 468 8.60 11.44 22.21
CA VAL A 468 8.63 10.06 22.69
C VAL A 468 9.32 10.04 24.07
N PRO A 469 8.70 9.49 25.11
CA PRO A 469 9.30 9.45 26.43
C PRO A 469 10.49 8.48 26.46
N THR A 470 11.48 8.79 27.27
CA THR A 470 12.53 7.83 27.63
C THR A 470 11.97 6.88 28.68
N CYS A 471 11.97 5.58 28.41
CA CYS A 471 11.41 4.58 29.33
C CYS A 471 12.43 3.49 29.66
N GLN A 472 12.32 2.94 30.87
CA GLN A 472 13.14 1.83 31.35
C GLN A 472 12.39 1.00 32.39
N TRP A 473 12.85 -0.22 32.62
CA TRP A 473 12.37 -1.04 33.74
C TRP A 473 13.08 -0.63 35.03
N ARG A 474 12.32 -0.28 36.07
CA ARG A 474 12.85 0.01 37.40
C ARG A 474 12.47 -1.07 38.40
N GLY A 475 13.32 -1.22 39.41
CA GLY A 475 13.06 -2.10 40.55
C GLY A 475 13.76 -3.45 40.52
N ALA A 476 14.57 -3.75 39.49
CA ALA A 476 15.41 -4.95 39.46
C ALA A 476 16.54 -4.84 40.50
N LEU A 477 16.71 -5.84 41.37
CA LEU A 477 17.90 -5.97 42.23
C LEU A 477 18.82 -7.06 41.70
N GLU A 478 20.14 -6.92 41.92
CA GLU A 478 21.15 -7.90 41.48
C GLU A 478 20.92 -9.32 42.03
N THR A 479 20.17 -9.46 43.13
CA THR A 479 19.84 -10.74 43.78
C THR A 479 18.60 -11.43 43.19
N GLY A 480 17.96 -10.84 42.18
CA GLY A 480 16.75 -11.36 41.52
C GLY A 480 15.43 -10.97 42.20
N GLY A 481 15.45 -10.39 43.40
CA GLY A 481 14.26 -9.77 44.00
C GLY A 481 13.94 -8.43 43.31
N CYS A 482 12.66 -8.11 43.13
CA CYS A 482 12.22 -6.87 42.47
C CYS A 482 11.32 -6.01 43.37
N THR A 483 11.58 -4.70 43.41
CA THR A 483 10.76 -3.71 44.10
C THR A 483 10.32 -2.63 43.12
N GLY A 484 9.10 -2.76 42.60
CA GLY A 484 8.55 -1.82 41.63
C GLY A 484 8.32 -0.43 42.22
N GLY A 485 8.36 0.56 41.34
CA GLY A 485 8.20 1.98 41.65
C GLY A 485 8.97 2.85 40.67
N CYS A 486 8.41 4.00 40.34
CA CYS A 486 9.04 5.03 39.51
C CYS A 486 9.50 6.21 40.36
N ASN A 487 10.46 6.98 39.84
CA ASN A 487 10.84 8.23 40.48
C ASN A 487 9.71 9.25 40.40
N SER A 488 9.76 10.29 41.23
CA SER A 488 8.72 11.32 41.28
C SER A 488 8.55 12.12 39.98
N ASP A 489 9.55 12.10 39.11
CA ASP A 489 9.58 12.75 37.80
C ASP A 489 9.25 11.80 36.62
N GLU A 490 8.75 10.61 36.92
CA GLU A 490 8.40 9.57 35.95
C GLU A 490 6.96 9.10 36.10
N ALA A 491 6.40 8.60 35.00
CA ALA A 491 5.09 7.97 34.94
C ALA A 491 5.24 6.44 34.91
N GLU A 492 4.52 5.73 35.78
CA GLU A 492 4.39 4.27 35.73
C GLU A 492 3.33 3.88 34.70
N VAL A 493 3.74 3.34 33.55
CA VAL A 493 2.83 2.97 32.45
C VAL A 493 2.47 1.48 32.42
N GLY A 494 3.12 0.67 33.26
CA GLY A 494 2.92 -0.77 33.33
C GLY A 494 3.85 -1.43 34.33
N THR A 495 3.70 -2.74 34.50
CA THR A 495 4.47 -3.56 35.45
C THR A 495 4.77 -4.93 34.85
N SER A 496 5.93 -5.50 35.17
CA SER A 496 6.34 -6.84 34.70
C SER A 496 6.92 -7.67 35.85
N ILE A 497 6.79 -8.99 35.74
CA ILE A 497 7.47 -9.96 36.62
C ILE A 497 8.65 -10.64 35.92
N ALA A 498 8.90 -10.30 34.65
CA ALA A 498 9.99 -10.89 33.89
C ALA A 498 11.33 -10.61 34.57
N GLY A 499 12.14 -11.66 34.78
CA GLY A 499 13.43 -11.55 35.48
C GLY A 499 13.35 -11.39 37.00
N CYS A 500 12.16 -11.46 37.61
CA CYS A 500 11.97 -11.32 39.06
C CYS A 500 11.68 -12.66 39.74
N THR A 501 12.47 -13.04 40.75
CA THR A 501 12.21 -14.22 41.59
C THR A 501 11.16 -13.95 42.67
N SER A 502 11.01 -12.69 43.08
CA SER A 502 9.94 -12.19 43.94
C SER A 502 9.67 -10.71 43.63
N GLY A 503 8.42 -10.25 43.81
CA GLY A 503 8.02 -8.88 43.51
C GLY A 503 7.82 -8.60 42.01
N TYR A 504 8.04 -7.34 41.59
CA TYR A 504 7.78 -6.87 40.22
C TYR A 504 8.64 -5.65 39.86
N GLN A 505 8.78 -5.38 38.58
CA GLN A 505 9.39 -4.15 38.03
C GLN A 505 8.32 -3.22 37.47
N SER A 506 8.61 -1.92 37.47
CA SER A 506 7.75 -0.87 36.90
C SER A 506 8.32 -0.35 35.60
N ALA A 507 7.48 -0.19 34.59
CA ALA A 507 7.83 0.49 33.34
C ALA A 507 7.72 1.99 33.59
N CYS A 508 8.86 2.63 33.82
CA CYS A 508 8.95 4.03 34.19
C CYS A 508 9.38 4.87 33.00
N CYS A 509 8.53 5.82 32.63
CA CYS A 509 8.72 6.69 31.48
C CYS A 509 8.85 8.14 31.92
N SER A 510 9.72 8.92 31.27
CA SER A 510 9.77 10.37 31.46
C SER A 510 8.39 11.00 31.19
N ILE A 511 8.01 12.00 31.98
CA ILE A 511 6.71 12.66 31.82
C ILE A 511 6.72 13.53 30.56
N THR A 512 5.84 13.20 29.62
CA THR A 512 5.56 13.91 28.37
C THR A 512 4.05 13.96 28.17
N LYS A 513 3.54 14.69 27.17
CA LYS A 513 2.09 14.70 26.88
C LYS A 513 1.48 13.29 26.73
N SER A 514 2.25 12.33 26.20
CA SER A 514 1.78 10.97 25.97
C SER A 514 1.81 10.09 27.22
N THR A 515 2.49 10.50 28.30
CA THR A 515 2.57 9.78 29.58
C THR A 515 1.97 10.57 30.76
N GLU A 516 1.60 11.84 30.55
CA GLU A 516 1.05 12.75 31.55
C GLU A 516 -0.15 12.19 32.31
N PRO A 517 -1.14 11.51 31.67
CA PRO A 517 -2.24 10.92 32.43
C PRO A 517 -1.81 9.87 33.46
N TRP A 518 -0.78 9.08 33.16
CA TRP A 518 -0.25 8.09 34.11
C TRP A 518 0.47 8.75 35.29
N ALA A 519 1.14 9.89 35.07
CA ALA A 519 1.77 10.64 36.16
C ALA A 519 0.74 11.23 37.14
N GLN A 520 -0.50 11.47 36.68
CA GLN A 520 -1.59 11.99 37.51
C GLN A 520 -2.24 10.91 38.37
N CYS A 521 -1.91 9.64 38.17
CA CYS A 521 -2.57 8.51 38.82
C CYS A 521 -1.56 7.61 39.52
N LYS A 522 -2.00 6.88 40.55
CA LYS A 522 -1.16 5.91 41.24
C LYS A 522 -2.00 4.77 41.81
N TRP A 523 -1.37 3.61 41.90
CA TRP A 523 -1.90 2.48 42.63
C TRP A 523 -1.71 2.65 44.14
N SER A 524 -2.64 2.15 44.95
CA SER A 524 -2.43 1.97 46.39
C SER A 524 -1.19 1.10 46.66
N GLN A 525 -0.49 1.36 47.77
CA GLN A 525 0.69 0.56 48.12
C GLN A 525 0.30 -0.81 48.70
N THR A 526 -0.84 -0.90 49.36
CA THR A 526 -1.38 -2.12 49.94
C THR A 526 -2.77 -2.42 49.37
N CYS A 527 -3.16 -3.69 49.45
CA CYS A 527 -4.52 -4.14 49.15
C CYS A 527 -5.52 -3.42 50.06
N GLN A 528 -6.66 -3.03 49.50
CA GLN A 528 -7.79 -2.39 50.17
C GLN A 528 -9.01 -3.30 50.03
N SER A 529 -9.91 -3.25 51.00
CA SER A 529 -11.20 -3.98 50.96
C SER A 529 -12.34 -3.13 50.39
N ASP A 530 -12.07 -1.89 50.02
CA ASP A 530 -13.01 -0.91 49.46
C ASP A 530 -12.29 -0.01 48.43
N ASP A 531 -13.02 0.94 47.84
CA ASP A 531 -12.50 1.89 46.84
C ASP A 531 -11.66 3.03 47.46
N THR A 532 -11.08 2.84 48.65
CA THR A 532 -10.28 3.87 49.33
C THR A 532 -9.06 4.26 48.50
N CYS A 533 -8.97 5.55 48.17
CA CYS A 533 -7.85 6.09 47.42
C CYS A 533 -6.73 6.61 48.32
N PRO A 534 -5.47 6.56 47.84
CA PRO A 534 -4.36 7.20 48.54
C PRO A 534 -4.54 8.71 48.69
N SER A 535 -3.96 9.28 49.76
CA SER A 535 -3.97 10.73 50.00
C SER A 535 -3.45 11.50 48.78
N GLY A 536 -4.22 12.51 48.37
CA GLY A 536 -3.98 13.38 47.20
C GLY A 536 -4.55 12.89 45.87
N TYR A 537 -5.15 11.70 45.82
CA TYR A 537 -5.64 11.05 44.59
C TYR A 537 -7.10 10.65 44.74
N ASN A 538 -8.00 11.62 44.82
CA ASN A 538 -9.37 11.39 45.32
C ASN A 538 -10.33 10.73 44.31
N HIS A 539 -9.87 10.37 43.10
CA HIS A 539 -10.73 9.86 42.04
C HIS A 539 -10.39 8.40 41.72
N PHE A 540 -11.25 7.46 42.16
CA PHE A 540 -11.10 6.04 41.89
C PHE A 540 -11.35 5.71 40.40
N VAL A 541 -10.51 4.83 39.84
CA VAL A 541 -10.63 4.35 38.45
C VAL A 541 -10.97 2.86 38.41
N VAL A 542 -10.16 2.02 39.08
CA VAL A 542 -10.35 0.56 39.08
C VAL A 542 -9.63 -0.09 40.26
N GLY A 543 -10.25 -1.15 40.77
CA GLY A 543 -9.66 -2.10 41.70
C GLY A 543 -9.12 -3.32 40.97
N SER A 544 -7.85 -3.69 41.17
CA SER A 544 -7.25 -4.89 40.56
C SER A 544 -6.46 -5.68 41.58
N ARG A 545 -6.65 -7.01 41.60
CA ARG A 545 -5.92 -7.90 42.50
C ARG A 545 -4.41 -7.91 42.24
N ARG A 546 -3.98 -7.55 41.01
CA ARG A 546 -2.56 -7.53 40.61
C ARG A 546 -2.10 -6.15 40.09
N GLY A 547 -2.87 -5.09 40.35
CA GLY A 547 -2.62 -3.76 39.81
C GLY A 547 -2.64 -3.74 38.28
N SER A 548 -1.61 -3.18 37.65
CA SER A 548 -1.42 -3.25 36.19
C SER A 548 -1.19 -4.68 35.67
N GLY A 549 -0.90 -5.65 36.55
CA GLY A 549 -0.79 -7.08 36.26
C GLY A 549 0.44 -7.74 36.89
N GLY A 550 1.50 -6.97 37.15
CA GLY A 550 2.77 -7.48 37.65
C GLY A 550 2.80 -7.71 39.17
N ARG A 551 1.85 -7.15 39.94
CA ARG A 551 1.89 -7.26 41.40
C ARG A 551 1.47 -8.65 41.89
N GLN A 552 1.93 -8.97 43.11
CA GLN A 552 1.43 -10.12 43.85
C GLN A 552 -0.08 -9.97 44.10
N SER A 553 -0.83 -11.05 43.89
CA SER A 553 -2.28 -11.05 44.07
C SER A 553 -2.66 -10.69 45.51
N CYS A 554 -3.63 -9.79 45.65
CA CYS A 554 -4.33 -9.58 46.92
C CYS A 554 -5.12 -10.81 47.36
N ASN A 555 -5.37 -10.93 48.66
CA ASN A 555 -6.11 -12.04 49.26
C ASN A 555 -7.62 -11.74 49.30
N GLY A 556 -8.45 -12.78 49.17
CA GLY A 556 -9.90 -12.64 49.27
C GLY A 556 -10.46 -11.67 48.22
N GLU A 557 -11.28 -10.72 48.67
CA GLU A 557 -11.90 -9.68 47.83
C GLU A 557 -11.10 -8.37 47.79
N GLU A 558 -9.94 -8.32 48.46
CA GLU A 558 -9.10 -7.13 48.47
C GLU A 558 -8.45 -6.89 47.11
N HIS A 559 -8.12 -5.62 46.83
CA HIS A 559 -7.56 -5.18 45.56
C HIS A 559 -6.68 -3.95 45.72
N TYR A 560 -5.75 -3.73 44.79
CA TYR A 560 -5.04 -2.45 44.69
C TYR A 560 -5.94 -1.45 43.98
N ASN A 561 -6.00 -0.23 44.47
CA ASN A 561 -6.85 0.81 43.91
C ASN A 561 -6.03 1.74 43.03
N TYR A 562 -6.40 1.88 41.74
CA TYR A 562 -5.84 2.89 40.87
C TYR A 562 -6.67 4.15 41.01
N CYS A 563 -6.04 5.22 41.48
CA CYS A 563 -6.71 6.49 41.69
C CYS A 563 -5.93 7.64 41.06
N CYS A 564 -6.64 8.68 40.65
CA CYS A 564 -6.10 9.87 40.01
C CYS A 564 -6.24 11.12 40.88
N SER A 565 -5.28 12.02 40.74
CA SER A 565 -5.26 13.35 41.33
C SER A 565 -5.97 14.37 40.43
N GLY A 566 -6.12 15.61 40.90
CA GLY A 566 -6.78 16.68 40.12
C GLY A 566 -8.29 16.79 40.36
N SER A 567 -8.99 17.46 39.43
CA SER A 567 -10.44 17.73 39.54
C SER A 567 -11.32 16.56 39.07
N SER A 568 -10.79 15.67 38.24
CA SER A 568 -11.50 14.50 37.69
C SER A 568 -10.50 13.46 37.18
N VAL A 569 -10.98 12.24 36.94
CA VAL A 569 -10.22 11.19 36.24
C VAL A 569 -9.83 11.69 34.83
N PRO A 570 -8.57 11.52 34.37
CA PRO A 570 -8.17 11.83 33.01
C PRO A 570 -9.06 11.14 31.97
N ASP A 571 -9.42 11.85 30.90
CA ASP A 571 -10.37 11.37 29.88
C ASP A 571 -9.97 10.01 29.28
N ILE A 572 -8.67 9.71 29.20
CA ILE A 572 -8.14 8.42 28.73
C ILE A 572 -8.63 7.23 29.58
N PHE A 573 -8.88 7.43 30.87
CA PHE A 573 -9.31 6.41 31.82
C PHE A 573 -10.83 6.47 32.06
N SER A 574 -11.59 6.88 31.04
CA SER A 574 -13.06 6.88 31.05
C SER A 574 -13.62 5.80 30.12
N LYS A 575 -14.88 5.40 30.36
CA LYS A 575 -15.59 4.34 29.63
C LYS A 575 -14.79 3.04 29.58
N CYS A 576 -14.59 2.47 30.75
CA CYS A 576 -13.76 1.30 30.94
C CYS A 576 -14.57 0.08 31.34
N GLU A 577 -14.14 -1.10 30.90
CA GLU A 577 -14.74 -2.38 31.26
C GLU A 577 -13.68 -3.47 31.37
N TRP A 578 -13.97 -4.51 32.17
CA TRP A 578 -13.15 -5.72 32.20
C TRP A 578 -13.43 -6.55 30.97
N THR A 579 -12.37 -6.91 30.23
CA THR A 579 -12.45 -7.73 29.02
C THR A 579 -11.66 -9.03 29.19
N THR A 580 -12.26 -10.11 28.69
CA THR A 580 -11.71 -11.46 28.71
C THR A 580 -12.08 -12.15 27.41
N ARG A 581 -11.10 -12.76 26.73
CA ARG A 581 -11.35 -13.59 25.53
C ARG A 581 -11.14 -15.06 25.90
N SER A 582 -12.19 -15.87 25.78
CA SER A 582 -12.13 -17.32 26.03
C SER A 582 -11.82 -18.12 24.77
N ASN A 583 -10.91 -19.10 24.90
CA ASN A 583 -10.65 -20.15 23.92
C ASN A 583 -10.83 -21.51 24.62
N GLY A 584 -12.05 -21.81 25.07
CA GLY A 584 -12.31 -22.93 25.97
C GLY A 584 -11.92 -22.60 27.41
N ASP A 585 -11.22 -23.49 28.10
CA ASP A 585 -10.81 -23.32 29.52
C ASP A 585 -9.77 -22.22 29.76
N ASP A 586 -9.09 -21.75 28.69
CA ASP A 586 -7.99 -20.79 28.72
C ASP A 586 -8.44 -19.38 28.29
N CYS A 587 -8.07 -18.38 29.08
CA CYS A 587 -8.51 -16.99 28.93
C CYS A 587 -7.34 -16.02 28.75
N SER A 588 -7.41 -15.21 27.68
CA SER A 588 -6.42 -14.17 27.38
C SER A 588 -7.04 -12.77 27.49
N GLY A 589 -6.33 -11.88 28.18
CA GLY A 589 -6.74 -10.48 28.36
C GLY A 589 -6.25 -9.61 27.20
N SER A 590 -7.16 -9.21 26.31
CA SER A 590 -6.89 -8.27 25.21
C SER A 590 -7.89 -7.12 25.20
N CYS A 591 -7.41 -5.91 24.89
CA CYS A 591 -8.30 -4.77 24.71
C CYS A 591 -8.80 -4.69 23.25
N PRO A 592 -10.04 -4.22 23.03
CA PRO A 592 -10.52 -3.85 21.71
C PRO A 592 -9.59 -2.83 21.04
N ALA A 593 -9.67 -2.75 19.70
CA ALA A 593 -8.99 -1.70 18.95
C ALA A 593 -9.36 -0.32 19.51
N ASP A 594 -8.38 0.59 19.52
CA ASP A 594 -8.53 1.97 20.03
C ASP A 594 -8.82 2.12 21.53
N SER A 595 -8.65 1.06 22.34
CA SER A 595 -8.70 1.13 23.81
C SER A 595 -7.31 1.04 24.44
N VAL A 596 -7.17 1.48 25.70
CA VAL A 596 -5.95 1.35 26.50
C VAL A 596 -6.16 0.40 27.67
N ARG A 597 -5.20 -0.48 27.93
CA ARG A 597 -5.18 -1.33 29.13
C ARG A 597 -4.71 -0.50 30.32
N VAL A 598 -5.49 -0.49 31.39
CA VAL A 598 -5.14 0.17 32.66
C VAL A 598 -4.79 -0.84 33.74
N ALA A 599 -5.51 -1.97 33.79
CA ALA A 599 -5.31 -3.00 34.80
C ALA A 599 -5.28 -4.41 34.20
N GLY A 600 -4.77 -5.37 34.95
CA GLY A 600 -4.85 -6.79 34.61
C GLY A 600 -4.83 -7.66 35.86
N GLN A 601 -5.59 -8.74 35.86
CA GLN A 601 -5.61 -9.70 36.96
C GLN A 601 -5.82 -11.13 36.47
N SER A 602 -5.47 -12.09 37.33
CA SER A 602 -5.66 -13.51 37.05
C SER A 602 -7.09 -13.92 37.40
N VAL A 603 -7.73 -14.67 36.50
CA VAL A 603 -9.09 -15.18 36.69
C VAL A 603 -9.01 -16.62 37.21
N PHE A 604 -9.64 -16.85 38.36
CA PHE A 604 -9.94 -18.18 38.90
C PHE A 604 -11.43 -18.18 39.27
N LEU A 605 -12.31 -18.48 38.30
CA LEU A 605 -13.75 -18.49 38.53
C LEU A 605 -14.29 -19.89 38.31
N SER A 606 -14.49 -20.61 39.42
CA SER A 606 -15.42 -21.74 39.43
C SER A 606 -16.85 -21.20 39.32
N GLY A 607 -17.44 -21.22 38.12
CA GLY A 607 -18.90 -21.18 37.94
C GLY A 607 -19.55 -19.83 37.64
N THR A 608 -19.14 -19.11 36.59
CA THR A 608 -19.98 -18.07 35.97
C THR A 608 -20.10 -18.27 34.45
N GLU A 609 -21.14 -17.70 33.85
CA GLU A 609 -21.67 -17.90 32.48
C GLU A 609 -20.67 -17.65 31.32
N SER A 610 -19.40 -17.35 31.58
CA SER A 610 -18.37 -17.03 30.58
C SER A 610 -17.51 -18.21 30.10
N GLY A 611 -17.68 -19.41 30.66
CA GLY A 611 -16.99 -20.63 30.21
C GLY A 611 -15.47 -20.65 30.44
N CYS A 612 -14.96 -19.80 31.34
CA CYS A 612 -13.53 -19.61 31.62
C CYS A 612 -13.08 -20.33 32.91
N SER A 613 -12.05 -21.17 32.85
CA SER A 613 -11.57 -21.97 34.01
C SER A 613 -10.24 -21.44 34.59
N PHE A 614 -9.32 -20.95 33.75
CA PHE A 614 -8.06 -20.30 34.17
C PHE A 614 -7.59 -19.25 33.13
N GLY A 615 -6.92 -18.19 33.57
CA GLY A 615 -6.30 -17.22 32.65
C GLY A 615 -6.19 -15.80 33.19
N SER A 616 -6.34 -14.80 32.32
CA SER A 616 -6.28 -13.38 32.69
C SER A 616 -7.41 -12.55 32.08
N GLU A 617 -7.80 -11.51 32.79
CA GLU A 617 -8.69 -10.44 32.32
C GLU A 617 -7.97 -9.08 32.44
N VAL A 618 -8.38 -8.14 31.60
CA VAL A 618 -7.77 -6.80 31.55
C VAL A 618 -8.84 -5.71 31.59
N TYR A 619 -8.54 -4.59 32.24
CA TYR A 619 -9.44 -3.44 32.30
C TYR A 619 -9.07 -2.46 31.19
N CYS A 620 -9.99 -2.27 30.24
CA CYS A 620 -9.76 -1.53 29.00
C CYS A 620 -10.61 -0.26 28.96
N CYS A 621 -9.98 0.88 28.68
CA CYS A 621 -10.63 2.19 28.61
C CYS A 621 -10.64 2.74 27.18
N SER A 622 -11.79 3.25 26.73
CA SER A 622 -11.98 3.78 25.37
C SER A 622 -11.95 5.32 25.29
N GLY A 623 -12.11 6.01 26.42
CA GLY A 623 -11.95 7.46 26.54
C GLY A 623 -13.13 8.34 26.08
N GLY A 624 -13.01 9.65 26.37
CA GLY A 624 -13.94 10.71 25.96
C GLY A 624 -13.74 11.19 24.51
N LYS A 625 -14.78 11.74 23.87
CA LYS A 625 -14.65 12.42 22.56
C LYS A 625 -14.05 13.81 22.80
N VAL A 626 -12.96 14.17 22.12
CA VAL A 626 -12.36 15.51 22.24
C VAL A 626 -13.22 16.55 21.51
N PRO A 627 -13.63 17.66 22.15
CA PRO A 627 -14.21 18.81 21.45
C PRO A 627 -13.15 19.50 20.59
N ASN A 628 -13.48 19.71 19.32
CA ASN A 628 -12.61 20.33 18.32
C ASN A 628 -12.26 21.78 18.73
N THR A 629 -11.12 21.97 19.39
CA THR A 629 -10.58 23.31 19.70
C THR A 629 -9.26 23.48 18.97
N HIS A 630 -9.35 24.09 17.78
CA HIS A 630 -8.18 24.57 17.05
C HIS A 630 -7.47 25.64 17.89
N THR A 631 -6.27 25.31 18.36
CA THR A 631 -5.30 26.31 18.80
C THR A 631 -4.09 26.19 17.88
N PRO A 632 -3.67 27.24 17.15
CA PRO A 632 -2.53 27.16 16.25
C PRO A 632 -1.25 27.08 17.10
N VAL A 633 -0.56 25.93 17.02
CA VAL A 633 0.74 25.75 17.68
C VAL A 633 1.83 26.26 16.74
N SER A 634 2.60 27.23 17.22
CA SER A 634 3.71 27.86 16.51
C SER A 634 4.79 26.85 16.17
N ALA A 635 5.24 26.87 14.91
CA ALA A 635 6.36 26.11 14.39
C ALA A 635 7.70 26.57 15.00
N VAL A 636 8.14 25.93 16.09
CA VAL A 636 9.55 25.92 16.48
C VAL A 636 9.84 24.62 17.23
N HIS A 637 10.22 23.54 16.55
CA HIS A 637 11.10 22.51 17.11
C HIS A 637 12.02 22.04 15.98
N LYS A 638 13.30 22.39 16.10
CA LYS A 638 14.37 21.98 15.19
C LYS A 638 14.75 20.53 15.53
N GLU A 639 14.59 19.61 14.59
CA GLU A 639 15.06 18.22 14.71
C GLU A 639 16.59 18.16 14.56
N GLN A 640 17.29 17.81 15.65
CA GLN A 640 18.74 17.55 15.65
C GLN A 640 19.13 16.37 14.73
N THR A 641 18.26 15.38 14.55
CA THR A 641 18.49 14.21 13.69
C THR A 641 18.49 14.55 12.20
N ALA A 642 17.67 15.51 11.77
CA ALA A 642 17.68 16.00 10.39
C ALA A 642 18.92 16.84 10.09
N GLU A 643 19.44 17.59 11.08
CA GLU A 643 20.71 18.31 10.98
C GLU A 643 21.92 17.35 10.97
N GLU A 644 21.91 16.29 11.80
CA GLU A 644 22.94 15.25 11.78
C GLU A 644 22.94 14.47 10.46
N PHE A 645 21.79 14.01 9.99
CA PHE A 645 21.70 13.33 8.69
C PHE A 645 22.11 14.25 7.54
N ARG A 646 21.68 15.52 7.54
CA ARG A 646 22.16 16.51 6.56
C ARG A 646 23.67 16.75 6.67
N GLY A 647 24.21 16.74 7.88
CA GLY A 647 25.64 16.85 8.14
C GLY A 647 26.41 15.67 7.56
N TYR A 648 25.97 14.44 7.83
CA TYR A 648 26.57 13.22 7.29
C TYR A 648 26.44 13.13 5.77
N LEU A 649 25.28 13.49 5.22
CA LEU A 649 25.04 13.52 3.78
C LEU A 649 25.91 14.58 3.10
N GLN A 650 26.06 15.78 3.67
CA GLN A 650 26.96 16.81 3.13
C GLN A 650 28.43 16.38 3.21
N GLN A 651 28.85 15.71 4.29
CA GLN A 651 30.20 15.17 4.40
C GLN A 651 30.46 14.07 3.36
N PHE A 652 29.50 13.17 3.13
CA PHE A 652 29.58 12.13 2.11
C PHE A 652 29.65 12.72 0.69
N LEU A 653 28.80 13.70 0.38
CA LEU A 653 28.79 14.38 -0.92
C LEU A 653 30.08 15.19 -1.16
N ALA A 654 30.70 15.72 -0.10
CA ALA A 654 31.94 16.48 -0.18
C ALA A 654 33.18 15.58 -0.38
N ASN A 655 33.15 14.34 0.10
CA ASN A 655 34.25 13.38 -0.09
C ASN A 655 33.71 11.94 -0.22
N PRO A 656 33.36 11.50 -1.44
CA PRO A 656 32.74 10.21 -1.69
C PRO A 656 33.78 9.08 -1.70
N VAL A 657 34.50 8.90 -0.60
CA VAL A 657 35.42 7.77 -0.41
C VAL A 657 34.82 6.87 0.67
N ILE A 658 34.49 5.65 0.28
CA ILE A 658 34.07 4.60 1.21
C ILE A 658 35.26 4.35 2.15
N PRO A 659 35.11 4.48 3.48
CA PRO A 659 36.20 4.21 4.41
C PRO A 659 36.70 2.77 4.25
N GLU A 660 38.02 2.58 4.26
CA GLU A 660 38.63 1.24 4.28
C GLU A 660 38.04 0.41 5.44
N GLY A 661 37.61 -0.82 5.13
CA GLY A 661 36.99 -1.76 6.08
C GLY A 661 35.46 -1.84 6.04
N TRP A 662 34.77 -1.03 5.22
CA TRP A 662 33.31 -1.14 5.05
C TRP A 662 32.88 -2.27 4.09
N ALA A 663 33.75 -2.70 3.17
CA ALA A 663 33.46 -3.79 2.25
C ALA A 663 33.35 -5.16 2.95
N ASP A 664 34.14 -5.39 4.00
CA ASP A 664 34.20 -6.69 4.68
C ASP A 664 33.01 -6.94 5.62
N ARG A 665 32.32 -5.89 6.08
CA ARG A 665 31.14 -6.02 6.96
C ARG A 665 29.83 -6.30 6.22
N VAL A 666 29.79 -6.09 4.90
CA VAL A 666 28.59 -6.34 4.08
C VAL A 666 28.49 -7.82 3.66
N VAL A 667 29.60 -8.56 3.67
CA VAL A 667 29.64 -9.97 3.24
C VAL A 667 29.21 -10.94 4.34
N GLU A 668 29.23 -10.54 5.62
CA GLU A 668 28.85 -11.43 6.74
C GLU A 668 27.37 -11.35 7.16
N ARG A 669 26.55 -10.49 6.52
CA ARG A 669 25.10 -10.37 6.81
C ARG A 669 24.19 -10.33 5.59
N LEU A 670 24.68 -10.78 4.43
CA LEU A 670 23.87 -11.21 3.28
C LEU A 670 23.99 -12.72 3.15
#